data_AF-F8TBT7-F1
#
_entry.id   AF-F8TBT7-F1
#
_cell.length_a   1.000
_cell.length_b   1.000
_cell.length_c   1.000
_cell.angle_alpha   90.00
_cell.angle_beta   90.00
_cell.angle_gamma   90.00
#
_symmetry.space_group_name_H-M   'P 1'
#
loop_
_entity.id
_entity.type
_entity.pdbx_description
1 polymer ?
#
loop_
_entity_poly.entity_id
_entity_poly.type
_entity_poly.pdbx_seq_one_letter_code
_entity_poly.pdbx_strand_id
1 'polypeptide(L)'
;HIELSKPVFHMGFVKTIVKVMRCLCFFCSRLLTDTVRLCAASVPLCLAACRGRHVCESGDDMKPGAENADHTGAGSAKPKVNHGGCGNVQPKIMFSEWKMVAEFKADEADQAARKIVLTPEKVYNILKNVSDEDSKAMGFNPVLARPEWMLTTVLPVPPPAVRPSIVMDSARAAEDDLTYKLSDIVKANNNLKLQLERGAAPHIIQEFTQLLQYHIATMLDNEMPGMPVSSQRGSGRPLKSIRQRLRGKHGRIRGNLMGKRVDFSARTVITPDPNLSVNEVGVPRTIALNLTYPEVVTPYNIARMRQLIENGPMKHPGAKYILRDDGTRTDLRYAKKPSELHLDYGYKVERHVQDGDVVIFNRQPSLHKMSMMGHRIRILPWSTFRLNLSVTTPYNADFDGDEMNMHVAQSPETRAEIEEIMMVPRQIVSPQANKPVMGIVQDSLLGTKLFTKRDTFIERDLVMNVLMWLSTFEGKVPKPAMLKPKVLWTGKQIFSMLIPPVNLLRKSAQAPERELNEEFTYTDTRVCSLVCIENGEVISGIICKQTVGSSSGSLVHVVWNEHGHEATRNFLDSVQAVVNQWLLSRGFSVGIGDTIADKETMQQITRTIAAAKAQVASLIKQAQNHNLEPQPGRTLMETFESKVNSALNTARDKAGKSAEQSLRSSNNVKEMVTAGSKGSFINIAQMIACVGQQNVEGKRIPYGFRNRTLPHFVAADYSPEARGFVENSYLRGLNPQEFFFHAMGGREGLIDTAVKTSETGYIQRRLIKAMEDVMVRYDGTVRNSLGDVIQFLYGEDGFDGTAIETQFLDTMFMNDMYVEIDVRQTFAQTRDSPENYLLPEVLDDIRSNAEYMDVRWWCATRWALDREYQRLLSDREALRKQVFAHSLVPNSNKWPLPVNLKRIIWNASKRFPPRMDGPSDLHPVKDVIAAVEELAGRLTVVPGTDPIAREAQENSTLLFLIQLRSTLASKRVIHEFKLTSESFPWLLGEIQARFKQGLAHPGEMVGPIAAQSI
;
A
#
# COMPACT_ATOMS: atom_id res chain seq x y z
N HIS A 1 -19.50 18.54 -41.85
CA HIS A 1 -19.26 19.68 -40.92
C HIS A 1 -20.38 20.70 -41.12
N ILE A 2 -20.47 21.75 -40.29
CA ILE A 2 -21.41 22.87 -40.47
C ILE A 2 -20.59 24.15 -40.60
N GLU A 3 -20.78 24.88 -41.69
CA GLU A 3 -20.21 26.21 -41.88
C GLU A 3 -21.07 27.23 -41.15
N LEU A 4 -20.47 28.02 -40.25
CA LEU A 4 -21.20 29.03 -39.49
C LEU A 4 -21.24 30.35 -40.27
N SER A 5 -22.39 31.01 -40.28
CA SER A 5 -22.60 32.28 -40.99
C SER A 5 -21.76 33.43 -40.41
N LYS A 6 -21.37 33.34 -39.14
CA LYS A 6 -20.41 34.22 -38.46
C LYS A 6 -19.51 33.38 -37.54
N PRO A 7 -18.25 33.79 -37.30
CA PRO A 7 -17.40 33.14 -36.32
C PRO A 7 -17.98 33.31 -34.91
N VAL A 8 -17.77 32.28 -34.09
CA VAL A 8 -18.31 32.19 -32.72
C VAL A 8 -17.16 31.91 -31.77
N PHE A 9 -17.21 32.46 -30.56
CA PHE A 9 -16.21 32.17 -29.54
C PHE A 9 -16.37 30.73 -29.05
N HIS A 10 -15.28 29.94 -29.06
CA HIS A 10 -15.27 28.68 -28.36
C HIS A 10 -15.14 28.94 -26.85
N MET A 11 -16.22 28.71 -26.10
CA MET A 11 -16.30 29.18 -24.71
C MET A 11 -15.28 28.53 -23.77
N GLY A 12 -14.75 27.36 -24.13
CA GLY A 12 -13.62 26.74 -23.41
C GLY A 12 -12.31 27.50 -23.54
N PHE A 13 -12.09 28.26 -24.63
CA PHE A 13 -10.85 28.97 -24.91
C PHE A 13 -10.93 30.47 -24.64
N VAL A 14 -12.09 31.03 -24.30
CA VAL A 14 -12.28 32.48 -24.10
C VAL A 14 -11.28 33.08 -23.10
N LYS A 15 -11.01 32.40 -21.99
CA LYS A 15 -9.99 32.86 -21.03
C LYS A 15 -8.59 32.93 -21.64
N THR A 16 -8.24 32.00 -22.53
CA THR A 16 -6.97 31.98 -23.26
C THR A 16 -6.96 33.06 -24.33
N ILE A 17 -8.04 33.22 -25.10
CA ILE A 17 -8.19 34.30 -26.11
C ILE A 17 -7.98 35.67 -25.47
N VAL A 18 -8.60 35.95 -24.31
CA VAL A 18 -8.38 37.21 -23.58
C VAL A 18 -6.92 37.41 -23.19
N LYS A 19 -6.21 36.35 -22.77
CA LYS A 19 -4.78 36.44 -22.44
C LYS A 19 -3.93 36.72 -23.67
N VAL A 20 -4.20 36.03 -24.79
CA VAL A 20 -3.49 36.24 -26.07
C VAL A 20 -3.72 37.65 -26.59
N MET A 21 -4.96 38.13 -26.58
CA MET A 21 -5.30 39.50 -27.00
C MET A 21 -4.67 40.59 -26.14
N ARG A 22 -4.26 40.28 -24.89
CA ARG A 22 -3.49 41.19 -24.03
C ARG A 22 -1.99 41.15 -24.30
N CYS A 23 -1.48 40.12 -24.96
CA CYS A 23 -0.07 39.99 -25.33
C CYS A 23 0.20 40.59 -26.71
N LEU A 24 -0.81 40.64 -27.57
CA LEU A 24 -0.75 41.19 -28.92
C LEU A 24 -1.14 42.66 -28.94
N CYS A 25 -0.58 43.40 -29.89
CA CYS A 25 -1.06 44.72 -30.26
C CYS A 25 -2.40 44.61 -30.99
N PHE A 26 -3.40 45.37 -30.53
CA PHE A 26 -4.75 45.41 -31.07
C PHE A 26 -4.84 45.81 -32.56
N PHE A 27 -3.83 46.51 -33.08
CA PHE A 27 -3.82 47.04 -34.45
C PHE A 27 -2.86 46.27 -35.36
N CYS A 28 -1.58 46.13 -34.98
CA CYS A 28 -0.58 45.47 -35.84
C CYS A 28 -0.46 43.96 -35.61
N SER A 29 -1.17 43.38 -34.63
CA SER A 29 -1.16 41.94 -34.32
C SER A 29 0.22 41.35 -34.00
N ARG A 30 1.24 42.19 -33.75
CA ARG A 30 2.56 41.80 -33.23
C ARG A 30 2.55 41.65 -31.72
N LEU A 31 3.46 40.86 -31.18
CA LEU A 31 3.66 40.73 -29.73
C LEU A 31 4.07 42.09 -29.13
N LEU A 32 3.64 42.44 -27.91
CA LEU A 32 4.02 43.72 -27.27
C LEU A 32 5.44 43.74 -26.67
N THR A 33 6.16 42.62 -26.73
CA THR A 33 7.49 42.43 -26.11
C THR A 33 8.51 41.90 -27.11
N ASP A 34 9.75 42.38 -27.01
CA ASP A 34 10.87 41.93 -27.87
C ASP A 34 11.51 40.60 -27.44
N THR A 35 11.22 40.10 -26.24
CA THR A 35 11.96 38.97 -25.66
C THR A 35 11.45 37.62 -26.14
N VAL A 36 11.67 37.33 -27.43
CA VAL A 36 11.48 35.99 -28.05
C VAL A 36 12.11 34.87 -27.22
N ARG A 37 13.20 35.17 -26.47
CA ARG A 37 13.91 34.21 -25.60
C ARG A 37 13.28 33.94 -24.22
N LEU A 38 12.54 34.88 -23.63
CA LEU A 38 11.91 34.70 -22.29
C LEU A 38 10.51 34.12 -22.38
N CYS A 39 9.87 34.26 -23.53
CA CYS A 39 8.47 33.89 -23.79
C CYS A 39 8.27 32.40 -24.14
N ALA A 40 9.34 31.70 -24.52
CA ALA A 40 9.33 30.39 -25.18
C ALA A 40 8.66 29.22 -24.43
N ALA A 41 8.28 29.36 -23.16
CA ALA A 41 7.78 28.26 -22.35
C ALA A 41 6.25 28.26 -22.13
N SER A 42 5.56 29.41 -22.06
CA SER A 42 4.09 29.42 -21.87
C SER A 42 3.41 30.81 -21.98
N VAL A 43 2.14 30.84 -22.42
CA VAL A 43 1.27 32.05 -22.47
C VAL A 43 1.24 32.87 -21.15
N PRO A 44 1.22 32.28 -19.94
CA PRO A 44 1.30 33.03 -18.68
C PRO A 44 2.62 33.80 -18.48
N LEU A 45 3.75 33.26 -18.93
CA LEU A 45 5.06 33.93 -18.85
C LEU A 45 5.11 35.14 -19.79
N CYS A 46 4.60 35.00 -21.01
CA CYS A 46 4.43 36.12 -21.92
C CYS A 46 3.49 37.19 -21.36
N LEU A 47 2.38 36.78 -20.76
CA LEU A 47 1.47 37.72 -20.10
C LEU A 47 2.16 38.47 -18.95
N ALA A 48 3.03 37.82 -18.19
CA ALA A 48 3.80 38.47 -17.13
C ALA A 48 4.79 39.50 -17.70
N ALA A 49 5.46 39.19 -18.82
CA ALA A 49 6.33 40.12 -19.52
C ALA A 49 5.59 41.32 -20.16
N CYS A 50 4.34 41.11 -20.59
CA CYS A 50 3.50 42.16 -21.17
C CYS A 50 2.74 42.99 -20.11
N ARG A 51 2.73 42.58 -18.83
CA ARG A 51 2.07 43.35 -17.75
C ARG A 51 2.79 44.69 -17.55
N GLY A 52 2.05 45.79 -17.72
CA GLY A 52 2.56 47.16 -17.55
C GLY A 52 2.86 47.89 -18.86
N ARG A 53 2.87 47.19 -20.01
CA ARG A 53 3.03 47.82 -21.33
C ARG A 53 1.67 48.29 -21.86
N HIS A 54 1.51 49.61 -21.97
CA HIS A 54 0.27 50.24 -22.44
C HIS A 54 0.37 50.82 -23.85
N VAL A 55 1.57 50.82 -24.43
CA VAL A 55 1.87 51.36 -25.75
C VAL A 55 2.66 50.31 -26.53
N CYS A 56 2.33 50.11 -27.80
CA CYS A 56 3.12 49.28 -28.70
C CYS A 56 4.37 50.07 -29.13
N GLU A 57 5.57 49.60 -28.78
CA GLU A 57 6.83 50.30 -29.06
C GLU A 57 7.01 50.53 -30.58
N SER A 58 6.92 51.78 -31.03
CA SER A 58 7.16 52.22 -32.41
C SER A 58 8.65 52.45 -32.66
N GLY A 59 9.08 52.26 -33.91
CA GLY A 59 10.48 52.37 -34.32
C GLY A 59 11.01 53.78 -34.57
N ASP A 60 10.25 54.87 -34.33
CA ASP A 60 10.58 56.19 -34.92
C ASP A 60 10.57 57.41 -33.98
N ASP A 61 10.67 57.26 -32.65
CA ASP A 61 10.91 58.43 -31.78
C ASP A 61 12.16 58.26 -30.90
N MET A 62 13.33 58.45 -31.52
CA MET A 62 14.40 59.19 -30.84
C MET A 62 13.97 60.66 -30.79
N LYS A 63 13.41 61.10 -29.67
CA LYS A 63 13.52 62.50 -29.24
C LYS A 63 14.47 62.58 -28.03
N PRO A 64 15.58 63.32 -28.13
CA PRO A 64 16.50 63.52 -27.02
C PRO A 64 15.90 64.53 -26.05
N GLY A 65 15.80 64.19 -24.76
CA GLY A 65 15.51 65.16 -23.71
C GLY A 65 14.66 64.65 -22.56
N ALA A 66 15.29 64.00 -21.58
CA ALA A 66 15.07 64.20 -20.14
C ALA A 66 16.06 63.34 -19.34
N GLU A 67 17.12 63.98 -18.88
CA GLU A 67 18.12 63.50 -17.90
C GLU A 67 17.41 63.20 -16.54
N ASN A 68 17.77 62.16 -15.78
CA ASN A 68 18.85 62.16 -14.78
C ASN A 68 19.11 60.70 -14.33
N ALA A 69 20.33 60.15 -14.51
CA ALA A 69 21.43 60.10 -13.53
C ALA A 69 21.29 58.98 -12.46
N ASP A 70 22.00 57.85 -12.63
CA ASP A 70 23.26 57.58 -11.91
C ASP A 70 23.96 56.27 -12.35
N HIS A 71 25.29 56.33 -12.33
CA HIS A 71 26.29 55.41 -12.90
C HIS A 71 26.34 53.99 -12.27
N THR A 72 26.74 52.91 -12.94
CA THR A 72 28.14 52.55 -13.30
C THR A 72 28.17 51.19 -14.01
N GLY A 73 29.14 50.96 -14.92
CA GLY A 73 29.54 49.61 -15.36
C GLY A 73 29.39 49.34 -16.87
N ALA A 74 30.47 49.55 -17.61
CA ALA A 74 30.57 49.31 -19.04
C ALA A 74 30.45 47.82 -19.43
N GLY A 75 29.53 47.54 -20.35
CA GLY A 75 29.43 46.27 -21.08
C GLY A 75 28.59 46.48 -22.33
N SER A 76 29.24 46.45 -23.49
CA SER A 76 28.70 46.66 -24.85
C SER A 76 27.19 46.41 -25.02
N ALA A 77 26.40 47.48 -25.03
CA ALA A 77 25.00 47.42 -25.43
C ALA A 77 24.93 47.11 -26.93
N LYS A 78 24.53 45.88 -27.28
CA LYS A 78 24.14 45.55 -28.64
C LYS A 78 23.05 46.54 -29.09
N PRO A 79 23.05 47.02 -30.35
CA PRO A 79 21.98 47.88 -30.84
C PRO A 79 20.64 47.17 -30.61
N LYS A 80 19.69 47.86 -29.95
CA LYS A 80 18.32 47.37 -29.81
C LYS A 80 17.79 47.15 -31.23
N VAL A 81 17.47 45.91 -31.57
CA VAL A 81 16.84 45.57 -32.86
C VAL A 81 15.43 46.12 -32.79
N ASN A 82 15.07 46.99 -33.74
CA ASN A 82 13.80 47.71 -33.74
C ASN A 82 12.59 46.77 -33.88
N HIS A 83 11.63 46.90 -32.96
CA HIS A 83 10.45 46.04 -32.86
C HIS A 83 9.35 46.29 -33.94
N GLY A 84 9.45 47.37 -34.72
CA GLY A 84 8.50 47.69 -35.80
C GLY A 84 7.02 47.69 -35.37
N GLY A 85 6.75 48.06 -34.12
CA GLY A 85 5.40 48.24 -33.59
C GLY A 85 4.73 49.51 -34.12
N CYS A 86 3.42 49.63 -33.92
CA CYS A 86 2.60 50.69 -34.54
C CYS A 86 2.37 51.92 -33.64
N GLY A 87 2.99 52.02 -32.45
CA GLY A 87 2.88 53.22 -31.59
C GLY A 87 1.56 53.40 -30.84
N ASN A 88 0.53 52.60 -31.13
CA ASN A 88 -0.81 52.82 -30.60
C ASN A 88 -1.00 52.33 -29.16
N VAL A 89 -1.81 53.07 -28.40
CA VAL A 89 -2.25 52.73 -27.04
C VAL A 89 -3.12 51.47 -27.06
N GLN A 90 -2.83 50.54 -26.15
CA GLN A 90 -3.53 49.28 -26.02
C GLN A 90 -4.74 49.38 -25.09
N PRO A 91 -5.92 48.88 -25.50
CA PRO A 91 -7.09 48.87 -24.64
C PRO A 91 -6.97 47.82 -23.53
N LYS A 92 -7.62 48.09 -22.41
CA LYS A 92 -7.84 47.08 -21.38
C LYS A 92 -8.97 46.15 -21.83
N ILE A 93 -8.63 44.92 -22.15
CA ILE A 93 -9.60 43.91 -22.63
C ILE A 93 -10.17 43.14 -21.43
N MET A 94 -11.49 43.17 -21.31
CA MET A 94 -12.26 42.43 -20.31
C MET A 94 -13.29 41.54 -20.99
N PHE A 95 -13.71 40.47 -20.32
CA PHE A 95 -14.80 39.62 -20.77
C PHE A 95 -15.89 39.66 -19.71
N SER A 96 -17.01 40.29 -20.04
CA SER A 96 -18.15 40.52 -19.14
C SER A 96 -19.44 40.22 -19.90
N GLU A 97 -20.38 39.54 -19.25
CA GLU A 97 -21.72 39.29 -19.83
C GLU A 97 -21.70 38.71 -21.25
N TRP A 98 -20.84 37.70 -21.50
CA TRP A 98 -20.75 37.00 -22.79
C TRP A 98 -20.22 37.86 -23.96
N LYS A 99 -19.73 39.06 -23.65
CA LYS A 99 -19.16 40.01 -24.59
C LYS A 99 -17.72 40.33 -24.18
N MET A 100 -16.85 40.42 -25.17
CA MET A 100 -15.50 40.93 -24.97
C MET A 100 -15.53 42.44 -25.14
N VAL A 101 -15.07 43.20 -24.15
CA VAL A 101 -15.08 44.67 -24.15
C VAL A 101 -13.64 45.18 -24.09
N ALA A 102 -13.30 46.09 -25.00
CA ALA A 102 -12.06 46.84 -25.01
C ALA A 102 -12.32 48.24 -24.44
N GLU A 103 -11.67 48.57 -23.33
CA GLU A 103 -11.74 49.87 -22.67
C GLU A 103 -10.47 50.66 -22.93
N PHE A 104 -10.57 51.77 -23.66
CA PHE A 104 -9.48 52.71 -23.84
C PHE A 104 -9.50 53.72 -22.69
N LYS A 105 -8.34 53.96 -22.05
CA LYS A 105 -8.19 55.10 -21.13
C LYS A 105 -8.24 56.38 -21.96
N ALA A 106 -9.00 57.36 -21.50
CA ALA A 106 -9.05 58.67 -22.13
C ALA A 106 -7.81 59.50 -21.73
N ASP A 107 -7.32 60.32 -22.64
CA ASP A 107 -6.46 61.46 -22.31
C ASP A 107 -7.28 62.50 -21.55
N GLU A 108 -6.66 63.33 -20.71
CA GLU A 108 -7.32 64.27 -19.77
C GLU A 108 -8.35 65.24 -20.40
N ALA A 109 -8.46 65.29 -21.72
CA ALA A 109 -9.43 66.10 -22.48
C ALA A 109 -10.78 65.41 -22.79
N ASP A 110 -10.89 64.07 -22.74
CA ASP A 110 -12.14 63.32 -23.07
C ASP A 110 -12.73 62.67 -21.78
N GLN A 111 -13.82 63.20 -21.24
CA GLN A 111 -14.39 62.77 -19.94
C GLN A 111 -15.05 61.37 -19.91
N ALA A 112 -15.00 60.58 -20.99
CA ALA A 112 -15.58 59.24 -21.02
C ALA A 112 -14.64 58.20 -21.66
N ALA A 113 -14.27 57.17 -20.89
CA ALA A 113 -13.57 55.99 -21.41
C ALA A 113 -14.41 55.32 -22.53
N ARG A 114 -13.85 55.23 -23.75
CA ARG A 114 -14.53 54.60 -24.89
C ARG A 114 -14.51 53.07 -24.70
N LYS A 115 -15.66 52.50 -24.32
CA LYS A 115 -15.88 51.05 -24.24
C LYS A 115 -16.39 50.53 -25.57
N ILE A 116 -15.62 49.65 -26.22
CA ILE A 116 -15.98 49.03 -27.50
C ILE A 116 -16.24 47.54 -27.28
N VAL A 117 -17.41 47.05 -27.70
CA VAL A 117 -17.71 45.61 -27.72
C VAL A 117 -17.02 44.99 -28.94
N LEU A 118 -16.15 44.01 -28.71
CA LEU A 118 -15.43 43.28 -29.75
C LEU A 118 -16.29 42.12 -30.28
N THR A 119 -16.53 42.13 -31.59
CA THR A 119 -17.15 41.00 -32.29
C THR A 119 -16.15 39.86 -32.48
N PRO A 120 -16.60 38.59 -32.53
CA PRO A 120 -15.73 37.45 -32.81
C PRO A 120 -14.97 37.59 -34.13
N GLU A 121 -15.59 38.20 -35.15
CA GLU A 121 -14.95 38.49 -36.45
C GLU A 121 -13.72 39.38 -36.31
N LYS A 122 -13.82 40.45 -35.51
CA LYS A 122 -12.71 41.37 -35.30
C LYS A 122 -11.55 40.68 -34.58
N VAL A 123 -11.86 39.84 -33.59
CA VAL A 123 -10.85 39.04 -32.87
C VAL A 123 -10.21 38.01 -33.78
N TYR A 124 -10.98 37.33 -34.63
CA TYR A 124 -10.47 36.37 -35.60
C TYR A 124 -9.47 37.01 -36.57
N ASN A 125 -9.78 38.19 -37.11
CA ASN A 125 -8.88 38.90 -38.03
C ASN A 125 -7.57 39.32 -37.37
N ILE A 126 -7.61 39.74 -36.10
CA ILE A 126 -6.40 40.07 -35.33
C ILE A 126 -5.54 38.82 -35.12
N LEU A 127 -6.16 37.70 -34.70
CA LEU A 127 -5.44 36.45 -34.46
C LEU A 127 -4.88 35.80 -35.74
N LYS A 128 -5.53 36.06 -36.89
CA LYS A 128 -5.07 35.57 -38.19
C LYS A 128 -3.83 36.28 -38.71
N ASN A 129 -3.65 37.54 -38.34
CA ASN A 129 -2.50 38.35 -38.74
C ASN A 129 -1.25 38.12 -37.88
N VAL A 130 -1.32 37.22 -36.89
CA VAL A 130 -0.19 36.86 -36.03
C VAL A 130 0.83 36.05 -36.83
N SER A 131 2.11 36.40 -36.72
CA SER A 131 3.19 35.67 -37.38
C SER A 131 3.43 34.28 -36.75
N ASP A 132 4.04 33.36 -37.50
CA ASP A 132 4.37 32.03 -36.97
C ASP A 132 5.46 32.10 -35.87
N GLU A 133 6.35 33.09 -35.95
CA GLU A 133 7.38 33.35 -34.95
C GLU A 133 6.76 33.84 -33.64
N ASP A 134 5.83 34.80 -33.72
CA ASP A 134 5.08 35.28 -32.55
C ASP A 134 4.21 34.19 -31.95
N SER A 135 3.63 33.33 -32.80
CA SER A 135 2.85 32.17 -32.35
C SER A 135 3.71 31.19 -31.54
N LYS A 136 4.91 30.85 -32.04
CA LYS A 136 5.87 30.02 -31.30
C LYS A 136 6.32 30.70 -30.01
N ALA A 137 6.60 32.00 -30.05
CA ALA A 137 6.98 32.77 -28.88
C ALA A 137 5.90 32.74 -27.78
N MET A 138 4.62 32.77 -28.14
CA MET A 138 3.51 32.62 -27.19
C MET A 138 3.31 31.19 -26.66
N GLY A 139 4.05 30.20 -27.20
CA GLY A 139 3.91 28.79 -26.85
C GLY A 139 2.87 28.04 -27.69
N PHE A 140 2.47 28.58 -28.84
CA PHE A 140 1.61 27.88 -29.81
C PHE A 140 2.46 27.17 -30.87
N ASN A 141 1.99 26.01 -31.31
CA ASN A 141 2.60 25.32 -32.45
C ASN A 141 1.86 25.75 -33.73
N PRO A 142 2.53 26.39 -34.72
CA PRO A 142 1.86 26.89 -35.93
C PRO A 142 1.28 25.77 -36.81
N VAL A 143 1.75 24.53 -36.65
CA VAL A 143 1.23 23.38 -37.40
C VAL A 143 -0.02 22.79 -36.72
N LEU A 144 -0.05 22.72 -35.39
CA LEU A 144 -1.07 21.97 -34.65
C LEU A 144 -2.09 22.85 -33.90
N ALA A 145 -1.73 24.08 -33.56
CA ALA A 145 -2.53 24.92 -32.68
C ALA A 145 -2.32 26.41 -32.97
N ARG A 146 -2.78 26.90 -34.13
CA ARG A 146 -2.77 28.35 -34.41
C ARG A 146 -3.76 29.11 -33.52
N PRO A 147 -3.44 30.35 -33.11
CA PRO A 147 -4.32 31.14 -32.23
C PRO A 147 -5.72 31.37 -32.79
N GLU A 148 -5.84 31.56 -34.11
CA GLU A 148 -7.10 31.79 -34.82
C GLU A 148 -8.10 30.62 -34.69
N TRP A 149 -7.62 29.38 -34.53
CA TRP A 149 -8.45 28.17 -34.40
C TRP A 149 -9.18 28.07 -33.06
N MET A 150 -8.89 28.96 -32.11
CA MET A 150 -9.68 29.09 -30.89
C MET A 150 -11.07 29.67 -31.14
N LEU A 151 -11.32 30.29 -32.30
CA LEU A 151 -12.67 30.66 -32.74
C LEU A 151 -13.23 29.60 -33.69
N THR A 152 -14.51 29.31 -33.52
CA THR A 152 -15.19 28.34 -34.36
C THR A 152 -15.78 29.04 -35.57
N THR A 153 -15.23 28.77 -36.74
CA THR A 153 -15.80 29.13 -38.06
C THR A 153 -16.53 27.94 -38.67
N VAL A 154 -15.94 26.75 -38.56
CA VAL A 154 -16.50 25.49 -39.03
C VAL A 154 -16.70 24.57 -37.83
N LEU A 155 -17.94 24.14 -37.59
CA LEU A 155 -18.28 23.23 -36.49
C LEU A 155 -18.23 21.77 -36.98
N PRO A 156 -17.40 20.90 -36.39
CA PRO A 156 -17.42 19.48 -36.72
C PRO A 156 -18.70 18.82 -36.18
N VAL A 157 -19.33 17.99 -37.01
CA VAL A 157 -20.54 17.25 -36.62
C VAL A 157 -20.14 15.82 -36.27
N PRO A 158 -20.36 15.37 -35.03
CA PRO A 158 -20.03 14.00 -34.64
C PRO A 158 -20.88 12.98 -35.43
N PRO A 159 -20.30 11.83 -35.82
CA PRO A 159 -21.03 10.79 -36.54
C PRO A 159 -22.07 10.10 -35.63
N PRO A 160 -23.04 9.36 -36.19
CA PRO A 160 -24.06 8.63 -35.43
C PRO A 160 -23.51 7.71 -34.33
N ALA A 161 -22.31 7.15 -34.51
CA ALA A 161 -21.65 6.32 -33.48
C ALA A 161 -21.43 7.06 -32.14
N VAL A 162 -21.29 8.39 -32.16
CA VAL A 162 -21.14 9.23 -30.96
C VAL A 162 -22.49 9.69 -30.40
N ARG A 163 -23.52 9.74 -31.26
CA ARG A 163 -24.88 10.21 -30.99
C ARG A 163 -25.91 9.18 -31.50
N PRO A 164 -25.99 8.00 -30.86
CA PRO A 164 -26.82 6.90 -31.34
C PRO A 164 -28.30 7.27 -31.26
N SER A 165 -29.07 6.87 -32.26
CA SER A 165 -30.53 6.91 -32.22
C SER A 165 -31.06 5.61 -31.60
N ILE A 166 -32.10 5.74 -30.77
CA ILE A 166 -32.77 4.59 -30.17
C ILE A 166 -34.13 4.45 -30.85
N VAL A 167 -34.30 3.37 -31.60
CA VAL A 167 -35.59 3.01 -32.20
C VAL A 167 -36.31 2.10 -31.23
N MET A 168 -37.50 2.49 -30.77
CA MET A 168 -38.41 1.57 -30.08
C MET A 168 -39.33 0.94 -31.11
N ASP A 169 -39.62 -0.36 -30.96
CA ASP A 169 -40.20 -1.35 -31.91
C ASP A 169 -41.33 -0.94 -32.89
N SER A 170 -41.88 0.28 -32.83
CA SER A 170 -42.78 0.84 -33.86
C SER A 170 -43.05 2.35 -33.72
N ALA A 171 -42.37 3.05 -32.80
CA ALA A 171 -42.61 4.47 -32.51
C ALA A 171 -41.46 5.35 -33.01
N ARG A 172 -41.71 6.67 -33.08
CA ARG A 172 -40.73 7.69 -33.49
C ARG A 172 -39.37 7.44 -32.83
N ALA A 173 -38.30 7.46 -33.63
CA ALA A 173 -36.94 7.34 -33.13
C ALA A 173 -36.67 8.41 -32.06
N ALA A 174 -36.18 7.96 -30.89
CA ALA A 174 -35.66 8.84 -29.86
C ALA A 174 -34.21 9.16 -30.21
N GLU A 175 -33.98 10.40 -30.66
CA GLU A 175 -32.66 10.88 -31.01
C GLU A 175 -31.85 11.27 -29.76
N ASP A 176 -30.52 11.23 -29.88
CA ASP A 176 -29.62 11.66 -28.81
C ASP A 176 -29.72 13.18 -28.53
N ASP A 177 -29.47 13.58 -27.28
CA ASP A 177 -29.47 14.99 -26.84
C ASP A 177 -28.59 15.91 -27.72
N LEU A 178 -27.45 15.41 -28.22
CA LEU A 178 -26.57 16.16 -29.13
C LEU A 178 -27.23 16.38 -30.49
N THR A 179 -27.98 15.40 -31.01
CA THR A 179 -28.70 15.54 -32.28
C THR A 179 -29.75 16.65 -32.18
N TYR A 180 -30.50 16.72 -31.08
CA TYR A 180 -31.45 17.81 -30.85
C TYR A 180 -30.75 19.18 -30.82
N LYS A 181 -29.63 19.28 -30.12
CA LYS A 181 -28.89 20.54 -30.04
C LYS A 181 -28.26 20.96 -31.37
N LEU A 182 -27.73 20.01 -32.14
CA LEU A 182 -27.22 20.24 -33.50
C LEU A 182 -28.33 20.74 -34.43
N SER A 183 -29.54 20.17 -34.34
CA SER A 183 -30.70 20.67 -35.08
C SER A 183 -31.00 22.14 -34.73
N ASP A 184 -30.97 22.51 -33.45
CA ASP A 184 -31.16 23.90 -33.03
C ASP A 184 -30.04 24.83 -33.55
N ILE A 185 -28.79 24.37 -33.57
CA ILE A 185 -27.65 25.12 -34.15
C ILE A 185 -27.87 25.36 -35.64
N VAL A 186 -28.25 24.34 -36.40
CA VAL A 186 -28.51 24.47 -37.85
C VAL A 186 -29.66 25.45 -38.10
N LYS A 187 -30.74 25.37 -37.33
CA LYS A 187 -31.87 26.32 -37.43
C LYS A 187 -31.43 27.75 -37.14
N ALA A 188 -30.68 27.98 -36.06
CA ALA A 188 -30.18 29.30 -35.70
C ALA A 188 -29.22 29.85 -36.78
N ASN A 189 -28.36 29.00 -37.35
CA ASN A 189 -27.39 29.38 -38.37
C ASN A 189 -28.05 29.75 -39.71
N ASN A 190 -29.05 28.97 -40.14
CA ASN A 190 -29.82 29.25 -41.35
C ASN A 190 -30.66 30.52 -41.21
N ASN A 191 -31.26 30.75 -40.04
CA ASN A 191 -31.98 31.99 -39.75
C ASN A 191 -31.04 33.20 -39.78
N LEU A 192 -29.85 33.10 -39.17
CA LEU A 192 -28.83 34.15 -39.23
C LEU A 192 -28.39 34.44 -40.68
N LYS A 193 -28.21 33.39 -41.49
CA LYS A 193 -27.87 33.52 -42.92
C LYS A 193 -28.95 34.28 -43.69
N LEU A 194 -30.21 33.91 -43.50
CA LEU A 194 -31.35 34.58 -44.14
C LEU A 194 -31.47 36.06 -43.76
N GLN A 195 -31.18 36.41 -42.50
CA GLN A 195 -31.21 37.81 -42.05
C GLN A 195 -30.05 38.64 -42.61
N LEU A 196 -28.88 38.02 -42.81
CA LEU A 196 -27.74 38.65 -43.48
C LEU A 196 -28.05 38.92 -44.96
N GLU A 197 -28.66 37.96 -45.66
CA GLU A 197 -29.07 38.09 -47.07
C GLU A 197 -30.14 39.17 -47.27
N ARG A 198 -31.04 39.34 -46.29
CA ARG A 198 -32.10 40.37 -46.32
C ARG A 198 -31.61 41.77 -45.93
N GLY A 199 -30.35 41.93 -45.54
CA GLY A 199 -29.81 43.23 -45.11
C GLY A 199 -30.47 43.75 -43.82
N ALA A 200 -30.77 42.86 -42.86
CA ALA A 200 -31.39 43.25 -41.60
C ALA A 200 -30.53 44.22 -40.78
N ALA A 201 -31.16 44.98 -39.89
CA ALA A 201 -30.47 45.92 -39.01
C ALA A 201 -29.38 45.23 -38.15
N PRO A 202 -28.25 45.91 -37.87
CA PRO A 202 -27.10 45.29 -37.17
C PRO A 202 -27.43 44.79 -35.77
N HIS A 203 -28.39 45.42 -35.07
CA HIS A 203 -28.86 44.97 -33.77
C HIS A 203 -29.51 43.56 -33.84
N ILE A 204 -30.34 43.32 -34.86
CA ILE A 204 -31.03 42.05 -35.08
C ILE A 204 -30.01 40.95 -35.40
N ILE A 205 -29.02 41.25 -36.24
CA ILE A 205 -27.93 40.32 -36.56
C ILE A 205 -27.15 39.96 -35.29
N GLN A 206 -26.92 40.92 -34.40
CA GLN A 206 -26.21 40.70 -33.15
C GLN A 206 -26.98 39.78 -32.20
N GLU A 207 -28.31 39.91 -32.10
CA GLU A 207 -29.16 39.00 -31.31
C GLU A 207 -29.13 37.56 -31.84
N PHE A 208 -29.29 37.36 -33.15
CA PHE A 208 -29.20 36.03 -33.76
C PHE A 208 -27.80 35.42 -33.63
N THR A 209 -26.75 36.25 -33.69
CA THR A 209 -25.37 35.81 -33.44
C THR A 209 -25.17 35.37 -31.99
N GLN A 210 -25.76 36.08 -31.01
CA GLN A 210 -25.75 35.68 -29.61
C GLN A 210 -26.52 34.38 -29.38
N LEU A 211 -27.65 34.18 -30.07
CA LEU A 211 -28.41 32.94 -30.01
C LEU A 211 -27.59 31.76 -30.56
N LEU A 212 -26.91 31.93 -31.69
CA LEU A 212 -26.01 30.91 -32.25
C LEU A 212 -24.86 30.58 -31.27
N GLN A 213 -24.25 31.62 -30.68
CA GLN A 213 -23.24 31.49 -29.63
C GLN A 213 -23.75 30.70 -28.42
N TYR A 214 -24.98 30.97 -27.97
CA TYR A 214 -25.63 30.24 -26.89
C TYR A 214 -25.78 28.75 -27.21
N HIS A 215 -26.27 28.40 -28.40
CA HIS A 215 -26.48 27.00 -28.77
C HIS A 215 -25.16 26.22 -28.89
N ILE A 216 -24.11 26.83 -29.46
CA ILE A 216 -22.79 26.20 -29.55
C ILE A 216 -22.15 26.07 -28.16
N ALA A 217 -22.25 27.10 -27.32
CA ALA A 217 -21.69 27.07 -25.96
C ALA A 217 -22.36 25.97 -25.12
N THR A 218 -23.68 25.89 -25.12
CA THR A 218 -24.43 24.88 -24.34
C THR A 218 -24.32 23.46 -24.88
N MET A 219 -23.99 23.26 -26.17
CA MET A 219 -23.62 21.95 -26.71
C MET A 219 -22.32 21.42 -26.09
N LEU A 220 -21.34 22.30 -25.90
CA LEU A 220 -20.04 21.98 -25.31
C LEU A 220 -20.14 21.86 -23.78
N ASP A 221 -20.78 22.84 -23.14
CA ASP A 221 -20.91 22.95 -21.69
C ASP A 221 -22.22 23.65 -21.29
N ASN A 222 -23.14 22.88 -20.70
CA ASN A 222 -24.46 23.35 -20.31
C ASN A 222 -24.52 23.90 -18.86
N GLU A 223 -23.45 23.75 -18.08
CA GLU A 223 -23.38 24.15 -16.66
C GLU A 223 -22.59 25.45 -16.44
N MET A 224 -22.38 26.23 -17.50
CA MET A 224 -21.61 27.47 -17.39
C MET A 224 -22.36 28.51 -16.53
N PRO A 225 -21.66 29.14 -15.56
CA PRO A 225 -22.29 30.12 -14.67
C PRO A 225 -22.72 31.36 -15.46
N GLY A 226 -23.95 31.83 -15.21
CA GLY A 226 -24.52 33.02 -15.87
C GLY A 226 -25.20 32.75 -17.22
N MET A 227 -25.34 31.49 -17.64
CA MET A 227 -26.13 31.09 -18.82
C MET A 227 -27.38 30.29 -18.40
N PRO A 228 -28.54 30.47 -19.06
CA PRO A 228 -29.69 29.62 -18.82
C PRO A 228 -29.43 28.20 -19.35
N VAL A 229 -29.73 27.19 -18.52
CA VAL A 229 -29.50 25.79 -18.87
C VAL A 229 -30.42 25.38 -20.02
N SER A 230 -29.84 24.83 -21.09
CA SER A 230 -30.60 24.30 -22.22
C SER A 230 -31.27 22.99 -21.81
N SER A 231 -32.60 22.95 -21.86
CA SER A 231 -33.41 21.78 -21.54
C SER A 231 -34.13 21.21 -22.76
N GLN A 232 -34.52 19.94 -22.67
CA GLN A 232 -35.34 19.28 -23.69
C GLN A 232 -36.76 19.84 -23.66
N ARG A 233 -37.30 20.16 -24.83
CA ARG A 233 -38.66 20.69 -24.99
C ARG A 233 -39.68 19.68 -24.43
N GLY A 234 -40.54 20.14 -23.51
CA GLY A 234 -41.61 19.34 -22.89
C GLY A 234 -41.25 18.70 -21.54
N SER A 235 -40.04 18.16 -21.37
CA SER A 235 -39.63 17.47 -20.13
C SER A 235 -38.94 18.39 -19.11
N GLY A 236 -38.35 19.51 -19.53
CA GLY A 236 -37.56 20.38 -18.65
C GLY A 236 -36.22 19.79 -18.22
N ARG A 237 -35.93 18.53 -18.58
CA ARG A 237 -34.64 17.87 -18.33
C ARG A 237 -33.49 18.61 -19.02
N PRO A 238 -32.39 18.94 -18.34
CA PRO A 238 -31.22 19.54 -18.97
C PRO A 238 -30.58 18.58 -19.97
N LEU A 239 -30.15 19.10 -21.13
CA LEU A 239 -29.45 18.32 -22.15
C LEU A 239 -28.03 17.95 -21.68
N LYS A 240 -27.60 16.71 -21.95
CA LYS A 240 -26.23 16.28 -21.66
C LYS A 240 -25.24 16.77 -22.72
N SER A 241 -24.49 17.80 -22.36
CA SER A 241 -23.39 18.38 -23.15
C SER A 241 -22.19 17.43 -23.29
N ILE A 242 -21.28 17.73 -24.22
CA ILE A 242 -20.07 16.94 -24.46
C ILE A 242 -19.18 16.90 -23.22
N ARG A 243 -18.96 18.04 -22.53
CA ARG A 243 -18.15 18.10 -21.31
C ARG A 243 -18.71 17.23 -20.19
N GLN A 244 -20.03 17.23 -20.00
CA GLN A 244 -20.70 16.39 -18.99
C GLN A 244 -20.57 14.90 -19.28
N ARG A 245 -20.53 14.49 -20.56
CA ARG A 245 -20.30 13.09 -20.94
C ARG A 245 -18.89 12.61 -20.59
N LEU A 246 -17.90 13.51 -20.59
CA LEU A 246 -16.49 13.18 -20.31
C LEU A 246 -16.17 13.22 -18.81
N ARG A 247 -16.71 14.21 -18.08
CA ARG A 247 -16.41 14.46 -16.66
C ARG A 247 -17.24 13.60 -15.71
N GLY A 248 -16.78 13.51 -14.46
CA GLY A 248 -17.52 12.88 -13.36
C GLY A 248 -17.22 11.40 -13.16
N LYS A 249 -17.90 10.79 -12.18
CA LYS A 249 -17.69 9.37 -11.82
C LYS A 249 -18.19 8.43 -12.93
N HIS A 250 -19.34 8.76 -13.51
CA HIS A 250 -19.98 8.02 -14.61
C HIS A 250 -19.64 8.60 -16.00
N GLY A 251 -18.72 9.56 -16.06
CA GLY A 251 -18.22 10.08 -17.32
C GLY A 251 -17.35 9.05 -18.04
N ARG A 252 -17.18 9.20 -19.35
CA ARG A 252 -16.47 8.23 -20.20
C ARG A 252 -15.04 7.93 -19.74
N ILE A 253 -14.29 8.94 -19.28
CA ILE A 253 -12.89 8.75 -18.86
C ILE A 253 -12.81 7.82 -17.65
N ARG A 254 -13.60 8.06 -16.61
CA ARG A 254 -13.53 7.25 -15.38
C ARG A 254 -14.35 5.96 -15.50
N GLY A 255 -15.55 6.03 -16.07
CA GLY A 255 -16.53 4.95 -16.06
C GLY A 255 -16.50 4.02 -17.28
N ASN A 256 -15.69 4.31 -18.30
CA ASN A 256 -15.53 3.42 -19.46
C ASN A 256 -14.08 3.11 -19.77
N LEU A 257 -13.16 4.08 -19.62
CA LEU A 257 -11.73 3.86 -19.89
C LEU A 257 -11.00 3.30 -18.66
N MET A 258 -11.13 3.95 -17.50
CA MET A 258 -10.45 3.51 -16.28
C MET A 258 -11.11 2.32 -15.58
N GLY A 259 -12.43 2.22 -15.65
CA GLY A 259 -13.17 1.08 -15.11
C GLY A 259 -14.29 0.72 -16.07
N LYS A 260 -14.31 -0.51 -16.56
CA LYS A 260 -15.37 -1.03 -17.44
C LYS A 260 -16.00 -2.28 -16.83
N ARG A 261 -17.22 -2.59 -17.27
CA ARG A 261 -17.76 -3.94 -17.08
C ARG A 261 -16.98 -4.89 -17.98
N VAL A 262 -16.63 -6.05 -17.43
CA VAL A 262 -15.77 -7.04 -18.09
C VAL A 262 -16.52 -8.36 -18.23
N ASP A 263 -16.32 -9.01 -19.37
CA ASP A 263 -16.80 -10.36 -19.62
C ASP A 263 -15.91 -11.39 -18.88
N PHE A 264 -16.31 -12.67 -18.92
CA PHE A 264 -15.58 -13.79 -18.29
C PHE A 264 -15.30 -13.58 -16.79
N SER A 265 -16.27 -12.97 -16.11
CA SER A 265 -16.25 -12.77 -14.68
C SER A 265 -17.49 -13.33 -14.01
N ALA A 266 -17.37 -13.68 -12.73
CA ALA A 266 -18.49 -14.12 -11.90
C ALA A 266 -18.39 -13.53 -10.50
N ARG A 267 -19.52 -13.46 -9.81
CA ARG A 267 -19.65 -12.94 -8.44
C ARG A 267 -20.64 -13.79 -7.68
N THR A 268 -20.28 -14.22 -6.47
CA THR A 268 -21.19 -14.89 -5.52
C THR A 268 -20.66 -14.72 -4.10
N VAL A 269 -21.47 -15.13 -3.13
CA VAL A 269 -21.16 -15.12 -1.70
C VAL A 269 -19.99 -16.06 -1.41
N ILE A 270 -19.11 -15.65 -0.49
CA ILE A 270 -17.99 -16.48 -0.03
C ILE A 270 -18.33 -17.30 1.22
N THR A 271 -17.68 -18.45 1.35
CA THR A 271 -17.81 -19.37 2.48
C THR A 271 -16.43 -19.95 2.86
N PRO A 272 -16.19 -20.25 4.15
CA PRO A 272 -14.93 -20.84 4.58
C PRO A 272 -14.86 -22.31 4.17
N ASP A 273 -13.69 -22.78 3.76
CA ASP A 273 -13.40 -24.21 3.61
C ASP A 273 -11.96 -24.50 4.05
N PRO A 274 -11.76 -25.18 5.21
CA PRO A 274 -10.43 -25.48 5.74
C PRO A 274 -9.72 -26.61 4.98
N ASN A 275 -10.41 -27.34 4.10
CA ASN A 275 -9.84 -28.46 3.35
C ASN A 275 -9.25 -28.04 1.99
N LEU A 276 -9.45 -26.78 1.61
CA LEU A 276 -8.85 -26.21 0.41
C LEU A 276 -7.45 -25.71 0.72
N SER A 277 -6.54 -25.89 -0.24
CA SER A 277 -5.23 -25.26 -0.16
C SER A 277 -5.36 -23.74 -0.15
N VAL A 278 -4.41 -23.04 0.47
CA VAL A 278 -4.32 -21.58 0.48
C VAL A 278 -4.39 -20.96 -0.92
N ASN A 279 -3.93 -21.66 -1.96
CA ASN A 279 -3.97 -21.16 -3.34
C ASN A 279 -5.16 -21.67 -4.16
N GLU A 280 -6.09 -22.42 -3.55
CA GLU A 280 -7.28 -22.94 -4.21
C GLU A 280 -8.52 -22.08 -3.90
N VAL A 281 -9.39 -21.94 -4.89
CA VAL A 281 -10.73 -21.36 -4.74
C VAL A 281 -11.78 -22.37 -5.21
N GLY A 282 -12.75 -22.64 -4.32
CA GLY A 282 -13.91 -23.46 -4.62
C GLY A 282 -14.86 -22.73 -5.54
N VAL A 283 -15.07 -23.23 -6.76
CA VAL A 283 -15.97 -22.64 -7.75
C VAL A 283 -17.22 -23.52 -7.94
N PRO A 284 -18.42 -22.94 -7.82
CA PRO A 284 -19.68 -23.61 -8.15
C PRO A 284 -19.71 -24.21 -9.56
N ARG A 285 -20.28 -25.41 -9.70
CA ARG A 285 -20.53 -26.04 -11.01
C ARG A 285 -21.35 -25.15 -11.96
N THR A 286 -22.30 -24.38 -11.44
CA THR A 286 -23.13 -23.44 -12.22
C THR A 286 -22.30 -22.33 -12.86
N ILE A 287 -21.27 -21.86 -12.17
CA ILE A 287 -20.34 -20.85 -12.67
C ILE A 287 -19.34 -21.49 -13.64
N ALA A 288 -18.80 -22.66 -13.31
CA ALA A 288 -17.85 -23.39 -14.15
C ALA A 288 -18.45 -23.81 -15.51
N LEU A 289 -19.72 -24.20 -15.55
CA LEU A 289 -20.48 -24.43 -16.79
C LEU A 289 -20.69 -23.15 -17.60
N ASN A 290 -20.66 -21.98 -16.95
CA ASN A 290 -20.94 -20.72 -17.63
C ASN A 290 -19.69 -20.08 -18.24
N LEU A 291 -18.61 -20.05 -17.47
CA LEU A 291 -17.34 -19.46 -17.86
C LEU A 291 -16.57 -20.41 -18.78
N THR A 292 -15.85 -19.84 -19.74
CA THR A 292 -15.06 -20.60 -20.71
C THR A 292 -13.61 -20.12 -20.78
N TYR A 293 -12.75 -21.02 -21.23
CA TYR A 293 -11.35 -20.78 -21.57
C TYR A 293 -11.12 -21.20 -23.02
N PRO A 294 -10.64 -20.30 -23.90
CA PRO A 294 -10.35 -20.61 -25.30
C PRO A 294 -9.02 -21.33 -25.39
N GLU A 295 -9.05 -22.65 -25.56
CA GLU A 295 -7.84 -23.46 -25.74
C GLU A 295 -7.60 -23.74 -27.23
N VAL A 296 -6.37 -23.52 -27.70
CA VAL A 296 -5.96 -23.85 -29.07
C VAL A 296 -5.80 -25.36 -29.19
N VAL A 297 -6.31 -25.93 -30.27
CA VAL A 297 -6.18 -27.34 -30.58
C VAL A 297 -4.77 -27.62 -31.06
N THR A 298 -4.09 -28.51 -30.33
CA THR A 298 -2.73 -28.97 -30.57
C THR A 298 -2.72 -30.51 -30.64
N PRO A 299 -1.64 -31.11 -31.16
CA PRO A 299 -1.50 -32.56 -31.16
C PRO A 299 -1.66 -33.20 -29.77
N TYR A 300 -1.29 -32.48 -28.70
CA TYR A 300 -1.35 -32.97 -27.32
C TYR A 300 -2.76 -33.02 -26.74
N ASN A 301 -3.64 -32.09 -27.12
CA ASN A 301 -4.95 -31.94 -26.50
C ASN A 301 -6.13 -32.35 -27.40
N ILE A 302 -5.89 -32.70 -28.68
CA ILE A 302 -6.96 -33.00 -29.65
C ILE A 302 -7.93 -34.08 -29.16
N ALA A 303 -7.43 -35.15 -28.54
CA ALA A 303 -8.26 -36.22 -27.99
C ALA A 303 -9.15 -35.71 -26.84
N ARG A 304 -8.57 -34.92 -25.93
CA ARG A 304 -9.28 -34.27 -24.82
C ARG A 304 -10.34 -33.30 -25.32
N MET A 305 -10.02 -32.49 -26.34
CA MET A 305 -10.95 -31.51 -26.92
C MET A 305 -12.15 -32.18 -27.59
N ARG A 306 -11.92 -33.27 -28.33
CA ARG A 306 -13.00 -34.07 -28.91
C ARG A 306 -13.97 -34.58 -27.83
N GLN A 307 -13.44 -35.09 -26.72
CA GLN A 307 -14.25 -35.55 -25.59
C GLN A 307 -15.08 -34.40 -24.95
N LEU A 308 -14.51 -33.20 -24.83
CA LEU A 308 -15.22 -32.04 -24.27
C LEU A 308 -16.34 -31.54 -25.19
N ILE A 309 -16.13 -31.61 -26.50
CA ILE A 309 -17.13 -31.27 -27.52
C ILE A 309 -18.26 -32.30 -27.50
N GLU A 310 -17.94 -33.58 -27.38
CA GLU A 310 -18.92 -34.68 -27.28
C GLU A 310 -19.80 -34.55 -26.03
N ASN A 311 -19.21 -34.17 -24.88
CA ASN A 311 -19.96 -33.87 -23.65
C ASN A 311 -20.90 -32.65 -23.79
N GLY A 312 -20.58 -31.74 -24.71
CA GLY A 312 -21.35 -30.54 -25.00
C GLY A 312 -21.37 -29.49 -23.87
N PRO A 313 -22.29 -28.51 -23.93
CA PRO A 313 -22.32 -27.37 -23.02
C PRO A 313 -23.07 -27.61 -21.71
N MET A 314 -23.83 -28.70 -21.58
CA MET A 314 -24.67 -28.96 -20.39
C MET A 314 -23.97 -29.82 -19.33
N LYS A 315 -22.99 -30.63 -19.73
CA LYS A 315 -22.25 -31.52 -18.83
C LYS A 315 -20.88 -30.93 -18.53
N HIS A 316 -20.49 -30.94 -17.26
CA HIS A 316 -19.13 -30.60 -16.86
C HIS A 316 -18.33 -31.91 -16.66
N PRO A 317 -17.10 -32.03 -17.20
CA PRO A 317 -16.39 -31.11 -18.09
C PRO A 317 -16.91 -31.12 -19.54
N GLY A 318 -17.01 -29.96 -20.19
CA GLY A 318 -17.56 -29.81 -21.54
C GLY A 318 -17.07 -28.56 -22.26
N ALA A 319 -17.69 -28.20 -23.39
CA ALA A 319 -17.36 -27.01 -24.18
C ALA A 319 -18.61 -26.32 -24.74
N LYS A 320 -18.49 -25.02 -25.04
CA LYS A 320 -19.59 -24.21 -25.58
C LYS A 320 -19.44 -23.82 -27.03
N TYR A 321 -18.24 -23.40 -27.43
CA TYR A 321 -18.02 -22.84 -28.76
C TYR A 321 -16.78 -23.44 -29.41
N ILE A 322 -16.83 -23.53 -30.74
CA ILE A 322 -15.67 -23.81 -31.58
C ILE A 322 -15.47 -22.61 -32.49
N LEU A 323 -14.26 -22.06 -32.47
CA LEU A 323 -13.79 -21.00 -33.35
C LEU A 323 -12.86 -21.64 -34.37
N ARG A 324 -13.24 -21.55 -35.64
CA ARG A 324 -12.39 -21.97 -36.77
C ARG A 324 -11.41 -20.85 -37.13
N ASP A 325 -10.42 -21.17 -37.96
CA ASP A 325 -9.42 -20.20 -38.43
C ASP A 325 -10.05 -19.06 -39.25
N ASP A 326 -11.15 -19.33 -39.95
CA ASP A 326 -11.96 -18.32 -40.67
C ASP A 326 -12.67 -17.32 -39.74
N GLY A 327 -12.58 -17.50 -38.42
CA GLY A 327 -13.28 -16.69 -37.42
C GLY A 327 -14.76 -17.06 -37.22
N THR A 328 -15.27 -18.08 -37.93
CA THR A 328 -16.64 -18.57 -37.73
C THR A 328 -16.76 -19.23 -36.36
N ARG A 329 -17.67 -18.71 -35.52
CA ARG A 329 -17.99 -19.26 -34.20
C ARG A 329 -19.21 -20.18 -34.28
N THR A 330 -19.00 -21.46 -33.97
CA THR A 330 -20.06 -22.47 -33.92
C THR A 330 -20.50 -22.67 -32.47
N ASP A 331 -21.79 -22.49 -32.17
CA ASP A 331 -22.36 -22.78 -30.85
C ASP A 331 -22.78 -24.25 -30.75
N LEU A 332 -22.21 -24.96 -29.77
CA LEU A 332 -22.48 -26.38 -29.55
C LEU A 332 -23.89 -26.65 -29.00
N ARG A 333 -24.60 -25.63 -28.49
CA ARG A 333 -25.99 -25.79 -28.03
C ARG A 333 -26.97 -26.11 -29.15
N TYR A 334 -26.72 -25.58 -30.34
CA TYR A 334 -27.61 -25.71 -31.51
C TYR A 334 -27.05 -26.67 -32.57
N ALA A 335 -25.85 -27.23 -32.34
CA ALA A 335 -25.25 -28.19 -33.25
C ALA A 335 -26.03 -29.52 -33.21
N LYS A 336 -26.56 -29.95 -34.37
CA LYS A 336 -27.41 -31.16 -34.48
C LYS A 336 -26.69 -32.45 -34.06
N LYS A 337 -25.37 -32.53 -34.28
CA LYS A 337 -24.50 -33.63 -33.84
C LYS A 337 -23.08 -33.12 -33.52
N PRO A 338 -22.72 -32.93 -32.24
CA PRO A 338 -21.38 -32.50 -31.84
C PRO A 338 -20.28 -33.52 -32.21
N SER A 339 -20.63 -34.80 -32.32
CA SER A 339 -19.72 -35.91 -32.63
C SER A 339 -19.17 -35.91 -34.07
N GLU A 340 -19.88 -35.28 -35.01
CA GLU A 340 -19.51 -35.22 -36.43
C GLU A 340 -18.66 -33.98 -36.78
N LEU A 341 -18.40 -33.10 -35.81
CA LEU A 341 -17.56 -31.92 -36.02
C LEU A 341 -16.08 -32.33 -36.11
N HIS A 342 -15.53 -32.20 -37.32
CA HIS A 342 -14.09 -32.32 -37.53
C HIS A 342 -13.36 -31.19 -36.79
N LEU A 343 -12.35 -31.59 -36.01
CA LEU A 343 -11.51 -30.67 -35.25
C LEU A 343 -10.11 -30.68 -35.87
N ASP A 344 -9.70 -29.55 -36.41
CA ASP A 344 -8.38 -29.34 -37.00
C ASP A 344 -7.42 -28.67 -36.01
N TYR A 345 -6.12 -28.79 -36.28
CA TYR A 345 -5.09 -28.05 -35.56
C TYR A 345 -5.21 -26.56 -35.87
N GLY A 346 -5.06 -25.72 -34.85
CA GLY A 346 -5.20 -24.26 -34.98
C GLY A 346 -6.56 -23.73 -34.53
N TYR A 347 -7.62 -24.55 -34.60
CA TYR A 347 -8.94 -24.16 -34.08
C TYR A 347 -8.88 -23.86 -32.59
N LYS A 348 -9.80 -23.01 -32.11
CA LYS A 348 -9.95 -22.72 -30.67
C LYS A 348 -11.25 -23.30 -30.15
N VAL A 349 -11.16 -24.05 -29.07
CA VAL A 349 -12.31 -24.61 -28.37
C VAL A 349 -12.51 -23.83 -27.08
N GLU A 350 -13.65 -23.16 -26.95
CA GLU A 350 -14.06 -22.53 -25.69
C GLU A 350 -14.62 -23.61 -24.76
N ARG A 351 -13.72 -24.26 -24.03
CA ARG A 351 -14.08 -25.26 -23.02
C ARG A 351 -14.55 -24.60 -21.73
N HIS A 352 -15.33 -25.31 -20.94
CA HIS A 352 -15.62 -24.92 -19.56
C HIS A 352 -14.32 -24.81 -18.76
N VAL A 353 -14.36 -23.96 -17.74
CA VAL A 353 -13.27 -23.88 -16.76
C VAL A 353 -13.20 -25.19 -15.98
N GLN A 354 -11.98 -25.66 -15.70
CA GLN A 354 -11.69 -26.95 -15.08
C GLN A 354 -10.84 -26.77 -13.81
N ASP A 355 -10.68 -27.85 -13.06
CA ASP A 355 -9.79 -27.89 -11.91
C ASP A 355 -8.35 -27.55 -12.31
N GLY A 356 -7.67 -26.72 -11.51
CA GLY A 356 -6.32 -26.27 -11.75
C GLY A 356 -6.18 -25.09 -12.73
N ASP A 357 -7.27 -24.62 -13.35
CA ASP A 357 -7.22 -23.36 -14.11
C ASP A 357 -6.99 -22.17 -13.17
N VAL A 358 -6.24 -21.18 -13.64
CA VAL A 358 -5.82 -20.02 -12.85
C VAL A 358 -6.79 -18.85 -13.07
N VAL A 359 -7.22 -18.23 -11.98
CA VAL A 359 -8.14 -17.09 -11.97
C VAL A 359 -7.68 -16.01 -11.03
N ILE A 360 -8.07 -14.77 -11.33
CA ILE A 360 -7.88 -13.65 -10.41
C ILE A 360 -9.14 -13.55 -9.54
N PHE A 361 -8.94 -13.49 -8.23
CA PHE A 361 -10.00 -13.34 -7.26
C PHE A 361 -9.83 -12.03 -6.49
N ASN A 362 -10.92 -11.26 -6.35
CA ASN A 362 -10.89 -9.95 -5.71
C ASN A 362 -12.05 -9.70 -4.74
N ARG A 363 -11.77 -8.85 -3.74
CA ARG A 363 -12.78 -8.22 -2.89
C ARG A 363 -12.76 -6.70 -3.12
N GLN A 364 -13.95 -6.11 -3.24
CA GLN A 364 -14.12 -4.66 -3.35
C GLN A 364 -14.45 -4.09 -1.97
N PRO A 365 -13.87 -2.93 -1.58
CA PRO A 365 -12.90 -2.12 -2.31
C PRO A 365 -11.49 -2.73 -2.30
N SER A 366 -10.79 -2.69 -3.43
CA SER A 366 -9.42 -3.21 -3.56
C SER A 366 -8.42 -2.11 -3.20
N LEU A 367 -7.94 -2.13 -1.95
CA LEU A 367 -7.07 -1.09 -1.39
C LEU A 367 -5.58 -1.44 -1.54
N HIS A 368 -5.23 -2.72 -1.50
CA HIS A 368 -3.85 -3.18 -1.57
C HIS A 368 -3.69 -4.16 -2.72
N LYS A 369 -2.44 -4.37 -3.17
CA LYS A 369 -2.09 -5.37 -4.19
C LYS A 369 -2.70 -6.74 -3.89
N MET A 370 -2.62 -7.18 -2.62
CA MET A 370 -3.14 -8.47 -2.15
C MET A 370 -4.67 -8.55 -2.12
N SER A 371 -5.41 -7.45 -2.35
CA SER A 371 -6.85 -7.50 -2.56
C SER A 371 -7.24 -8.11 -3.92
N MET A 372 -6.26 -8.35 -4.80
CA MET A 372 -6.39 -9.09 -6.06
C MET A 372 -5.26 -10.13 -6.18
N MET A 373 -5.60 -11.40 -6.05
CA MET A 373 -4.59 -12.48 -6.11
C MET A 373 -5.04 -13.60 -7.05
N GLY A 374 -4.06 -14.35 -7.56
CA GLY A 374 -4.26 -15.54 -8.39
C GLY A 374 -4.58 -16.77 -7.55
N HIS A 375 -5.61 -17.51 -7.93
CA HIS A 375 -6.03 -18.78 -7.33
C HIS A 375 -6.17 -19.85 -8.40
N ARG A 376 -6.02 -21.12 -8.00
CA ARG A 376 -6.36 -22.29 -8.79
C ARG A 376 -7.79 -22.70 -8.49
N ILE A 377 -8.54 -23.02 -9.54
CA ILE A 377 -9.92 -23.44 -9.38
C ILE A 377 -9.99 -24.87 -8.88
N ARG A 378 -10.93 -25.10 -7.96
CA ARG A 378 -11.44 -26.41 -7.60
C ARG A 378 -12.95 -26.41 -7.68
N ILE A 379 -13.52 -27.27 -8.50
CA ILE A 379 -14.94 -27.27 -8.81
C ILE A 379 -15.67 -28.04 -7.72
N LEU A 380 -16.53 -27.33 -7.01
CA LEU A 380 -17.29 -27.87 -5.89
C LEU A 380 -18.79 -27.81 -6.17
N PRO A 381 -19.58 -28.70 -5.54
CA PRO A 381 -21.04 -28.56 -5.54
C PRO A 381 -21.45 -27.26 -4.81
N TRP A 382 -22.74 -26.93 -4.89
CA TRP A 382 -23.35 -25.73 -4.30
C TRP A 382 -23.03 -24.44 -5.06
N SER A 383 -23.42 -23.28 -4.50
CA SER A 383 -23.51 -22.01 -5.22
C SER A 383 -22.62 -20.88 -4.67
N THR A 384 -21.78 -21.16 -3.66
CA THR A 384 -20.88 -20.18 -3.03
C THR A 384 -19.44 -20.37 -3.47
N PHE A 385 -18.66 -19.29 -3.47
CA PHE A 385 -17.21 -19.40 -3.55
C PHE A 385 -16.66 -19.91 -2.23
N ARG A 386 -15.66 -20.79 -2.28
CA ARG A 386 -15.01 -21.29 -1.07
C ARG A 386 -13.56 -20.90 -1.04
N LEU A 387 -13.07 -20.45 0.10
CA LEU A 387 -11.66 -20.10 0.27
C LEU A 387 -11.13 -20.55 1.62
N ASN A 388 -9.82 -20.75 1.65
CA ASN A 388 -9.08 -21.06 2.86
C ASN A 388 -9.10 -19.87 3.84
N LEU A 389 -9.21 -20.16 5.15
CA LEU A 389 -9.31 -19.15 6.19
C LEU A 389 -8.07 -18.25 6.30
N SER A 390 -6.86 -18.73 5.99
CA SER A 390 -5.64 -17.91 6.03
C SER A 390 -5.63 -16.78 5.01
N VAL A 391 -6.43 -16.89 3.93
CA VAL A 391 -6.54 -15.88 2.87
C VAL A 391 -7.60 -14.81 3.19
N THR A 392 -8.39 -14.98 4.25
CA THR A 392 -9.39 -13.97 4.66
C THR A 392 -8.75 -12.64 5.07
N THR A 393 -7.56 -12.70 5.68
CA THR A 393 -6.83 -11.52 6.18
C THR A 393 -6.43 -10.54 5.07
N PRO A 394 -5.75 -10.96 3.97
CA PRO A 394 -5.40 -10.03 2.88
C PRO A 394 -6.61 -9.46 2.12
N TYR A 395 -7.72 -10.19 2.03
CA TYR A 395 -8.96 -9.67 1.45
C TYR A 395 -9.76 -8.80 2.43
N ASN A 396 -9.40 -8.81 3.72
CA ASN A 396 -10.19 -8.26 4.81
C ASN A 396 -11.66 -8.73 4.75
N ALA A 397 -11.84 -10.01 4.43
CA ALA A 397 -13.13 -10.62 4.17
C ALA A 397 -13.65 -11.37 5.40
N ASP A 398 -14.96 -11.30 5.61
CA ASP A 398 -15.71 -12.12 6.56
C ASP A 398 -16.73 -13.00 5.81
N PHE A 399 -17.45 -13.84 6.54
CA PHE A 399 -18.38 -14.82 5.97
C PHE A 399 -19.83 -14.54 6.40
N ASP A 400 -20.19 -13.27 6.62
CA ASP A 400 -21.51 -12.83 7.06
C ASP A 400 -22.46 -12.43 5.91
N GLY A 401 -22.03 -12.64 4.66
CA GLY A 401 -22.77 -12.25 3.46
C GLY A 401 -21.91 -11.58 2.38
N ASP A 402 -20.61 -11.42 2.65
CA ASP A 402 -19.62 -10.90 1.72
C ASP A 402 -19.64 -11.60 0.36
N GLU A 403 -19.47 -10.80 -0.70
CA GLU A 403 -19.39 -11.26 -2.08
C GLU A 403 -18.04 -10.86 -2.69
N MET A 404 -17.45 -11.77 -3.47
CA MET A 404 -16.19 -11.56 -4.15
C MET A 404 -16.33 -11.81 -5.65
N ASN A 405 -15.49 -11.15 -6.46
CA ASN A 405 -15.51 -11.36 -7.92
C ASN A 405 -14.33 -12.23 -8.34
N MET A 406 -14.59 -13.04 -9.36
CA MET A 406 -13.63 -13.91 -10.02
C MET A 406 -13.51 -13.51 -11.49
N HIS A 407 -12.28 -13.48 -12.01
CA HIS A 407 -11.96 -13.17 -13.39
C HIS A 407 -11.11 -14.29 -14.00
N VAL A 408 -11.54 -14.84 -15.13
CA VAL A 408 -10.85 -15.97 -15.79
C VAL A 408 -9.87 -15.45 -16.84
N ALA A 409 -8.61 -15.86 -16.73
CA ALA A 409 -7.59 -15.54 -17.73
C ALA A 409 -7.93 -16.19 -19.07
N GLN A 410 -7.91 -15.43 -20.17
CA GLN A 410 -8.30 -15.93 -21.49
C GLN A 410 -7.11 -16.30 -22.37
N SER A 411 -5.94 -15.67 -22.17
CA SER A 411 -4.71 -15.97 -22.92
C SER A 411 -3.74 -16.82 -22.07
N PRO A 412 -2.88 -17.64 -22.71
CA PRO A 412 -1.83 -18.36 -22.00
C PRO A 412 -0.79 -17.42 -21.38
N GLU A 413 -0.50 -16.28 -22.01
CA GLU A 413 0.41 -15.25 -21.48
C GLU A 413 -0.10 -14.66 -20.17
N THR A 414 -1.38 -14.24 -20.12
CA THR A 414 -1.97 -13.71 -18.88
C THR A 414 -2.11 -14.79 -17.81
N ARG A 415 -2.34 -16.05 -18.21
CA ARG A 415 -2.32 -17.17 -17.26
C ARG A 415 -0.94 -17.32 -16.60
N ALA A 416 0.14 -17.24 -17.38
CA ALA A 416 1.51 -17.30 -16.86
C ALA A 416 1.84 -16.08 -15.99
N GLU A 417 1.40 -14.88 -16.37
CA GLU A 417 1.56 -13.65 -15.57
C GLU A 417 0.92 -13.80 -14.18
N ILE A 418 -0.29 -14.34 -14.09
CA ILE A 418 -0.98 -14.55 -12.82
C ILE A 418 -0.26 -15.61 -11.98
N GLU A 419 0.17 -16.70 -12.59
CA GLU A 419 0.84 -17.82 -11.90
C GLU A 419 2.22 -17.42 -11.34
N GLU A 420 3.00 -16.64 -12.09
CA GLU A 420 4.36 -16.26 -11.72
C GLU A 420 4.45 -15.00 -10.86
N ILE A 421 3.46 -14.09 -10.92
CA ILE A 421 3.53 -12.80 -10.20
C ILE A 421 2.46 -12.72 -9.11
N MET A 422 1.21 -13.01 -9.43
CA MET A 422 0.05 -12.66 -8.59
C MET A 422 -0.46 -13.82 -7.72
N MET A 423 0.07 -15.02 -7.89
CA MET A 423 -0.40 -16.21 -7.20
C MET A 423 -0.29 -16.06 -5.68
N VAL A 424 -1.31 -16.52 -4.94
CA VAL A 424 -1.40 -16.34 -3.48
C VAL A 424 -0.11 -16.69 -2.71
N PRO A 425 0.59 -17.82 -2.97
CA PRO A 425 1.82 -18.16 -2.23
C PRO A 425 2.94 -17.12 -2.39
N ARG A 426 3.01 -16.46 -3.56
CA ARG A 426 3.99 -15.40 -3.83
C ARG A 426 3.63 -14.09 -3.12
N GLN A 427 2.37 -13.91 -2.74
CA GLN A 427 1.84 -12.74 -2.05
C GLN A 427 1.68 -12.94 -0.52
N ILE A 428 2.33 -13.98 0.05
CA ILE A 428 2.29 -14.24 1.51
C ILE A 428 2.96 -13.11 2.27
N VAL A 429 4.13 -12.63 1.82
CA VAL A 429 4.87 -11.51 2.39
C VAL A 429 4.58 -10.24 1.60
N SER A 430 4.30 -9.14 2.31
CA SER A 430 4.01 -7.84 1.70
C SER A 430 5.18 -6.88 1.84
N PRO A 431 5.51 -6.11 0.77
CA PRO A 431 6.52 -5.06 0.84
C PRO A 431 6.05 -3.83 1.62
N GLN A 432 4.77 -3.74 2.03
CA GLN A 432 4.26 -2.60 2.82
C GLN A 432 4.95 -2.48 4.18
N ALA A 433 5.22 -3.62 4.83
CA ALA A 433 5.73 -3.67 6.20
C ALA A 433 6.73 -4.82 6.42
N ASN A 434 7.26 -5.36 5.32
CA ASN A 434 8.30 -6.39 5.28
C ASN A 434 7.98 -7.57 6.21
N LYS A 435 6.72 -8.02 6.16
CA LYS A 435 6.15 -9.04 7.04
C LYS A 435 5.08 -9.85 6.32
N PRO A 436 4.82 -11.09 6.74
CA PRO A 436 3.72 -11.88 6.20
C PRO A 436 2.37 -11.20 6.47
N VAL A 437 1.51 -11.16 5.47
CA VAL A 437 0.10 -10.73 5.59
C VAL A 437 -0.78 -11.92 5.94
N MET A 438 -0.45 -13.09 5.40
CA MET A 438 -1.14 -14.35 5.69
C MET A 438 -0.50 -15.06 6.89
N GLY A 439 -1.33 -15.73 7.67
CA GLY A 439 -0.89 -16.56 8.79
C GLY A 439 -2.02 -17.46 9.27
N ILE A 440 -1.76 -18.26 10.30
CA ILE A 440 -2.81 -19.09 10.91
C ILE A 440 -3.72 -18.20 11.75
N VAL A 441 -5.04 -18.32 11.54
CA VAL A 441 -6.07 -17.47 12.14
C VAL A 441 -7.17 -18.30 12.81
N GLN A 442 -7.99 -17.65 13.65
CA GLN A 442 -9.21 -18.19 14.25
C GLN A 442 -8.99 -19.56 14.94
N ASP A 443 -9.75 -20.58 14.54
CA ASP A 443 -9.82 -21.89 15.20
C ASP A 443 -8.51 -22.65 15.08
N SER A 444 -7.87 -22.63 13.91
CA SER A 444 -6.56 -23.26 13.73
C SER A 444 -5.49 -22.60 14.60
N LEU A 445 -5.58 -21.29 14.86
CA LEU A 445 -4.64 -20.58 15.73
C LEU A 445 -4.84 -20.96 17.21
N LEU A 446 -6.10 -20.98 17.66
CA LEU A 446 -6.46 -21.45 18.99
C LEU A 446 -6.05 -22.92 19.18
N GLY A 447 -6.39 -23.76 18.22
CA GLY A 447 -6.06 -25.17 18.18
C GLY A 447 -4.55 -25.38 18.27
N THR A 448 -3.74 -24.60 17.55
CA THR A 448 -2.28 -24.71 17.59
C THR A 448 -1.72 -24.44 19.00
N LYS A 449 -2.25 -23.42 19.68
CA LYS A 449 -1.86 -23.14 21.07
C LYS A 449 -2.24 -24.29 21.99
N LEU A 450 -3.49 -24.73 21.90
CA LEU A 450 -4.00 -25.82 22.73
C LEU A 450 -3.28 -27.15 22.48
N PHE A 451 -2.88 -27.40 21.23
CA PHE A 451 -2.16 -28.59 20.77
C PHE A 451 -0.73 -28.63 21.29
N THR A 452 -0.07 -27.47 21.34
CA THR A 452 1.34 -27.36 21.75
C THR A 452 1.54 -27.15 23.25
N LYS A 453 0.48 -27.25 24.06
CA LYS A 453 0.61 -27.30 25.52
C LYS A 453 1.35 -28.55 25.96
N ARG A 454 2.12 -28.44 27.06
CA ARG A 454 2.87 -29.57 27.63
C ARG A 454 1.96 -30.72 28.06
N ASP A 455 0.78 -30.40 28.57
CA ASP A 455 -0.18 -31.38 29.10
C ASP A 455 -0.95 -32.13 28.00
N THR A 456 -0.70 -31.81 26.72
CA THR A 456 -1.41 -32.43 25.60
C THR A 456 -0.69 -33.68 25.12
N PHE A 457 -1.23 -34.82 25.51
CA PHE A 457 -0.81 -36.15 25.06
C PHE A 457 -1.85 -36.75 24.10
N ILE A 458 -1.36 -37.47 23.11
CA ILE A 458 -2.16 -38.02 22.01
C ILE A 458 -1.88 -39.51 21.93
N GLU A 459 -2.96 -40.29 21.92
CA GLU A 459 -2.92 -41.75 21.82
C GLU A 459 -2.66 -42.22 20.38
N ARG A 460 -2.18 -43.46 20.23
CA ARG A 460 -1.72 -44.01 18.95
C ARG A 460 -2.77 -43.93 17.83
N ASP A 461 -4.01 -44.23 18.15
CA ASP A 461 -5.16 -44.20 17.24
C ASP A 461 -5.40 -42.78 16.70
N LEU A 462 -5.44 -41.79 17.58
CA LEU A 462 -5.62 -40.39 17.17
C LEU A 462 -4.40 -39.86 16.42
N VAL A 463 -3.18 -40.24 16.81
CA VAL A 463 -1.95 -39.91 16.07
C VAL A 463 -2.06 -40.42 14.63
N MET A 464 -2.40 -41.70 14.44
CA MET A 464 -2.52 -42.29 13.10
C MET A 464 -3.57 -41.56 12.26
N ASN A 465 -4.74 -41.25 12.85
CA ASN A 465 -5.78 -40.51 12.15
C ASN A 465 -5.33 -39.10 11.75
N VAL A 466 -4.62 -38.39 12.62
CA VAL A 466 -4.11 -37.04 12.34
C VAL A 466 -3.01 -37.08 11.27
N LEU A 467 -2.11 -38.07 11.31
CA LEU A 467 -1.04 -38.21 10.32
C LEU A 467 -1.56 -38.51 8.91
N MET A 468 -2.73 -39.15 8.77
CA MET A 468 -3.35 -39.39 7.46
C MET A 468 -3.73 -38.11 6.72
N TRP A 469 -3.91 -36.98 7.42
CA TRP A 469 -4.22 -35.69 6.81
C TRP A 469 -2.98 -34.96 6.30
N LEU A 470 -1.78 -35.46 6.60
CA LEU A 470 -0.55 -34.87 6.10
C LEU A 470 -0.24 -35.32 4.68
N SER A 471 -0.26 -34.38 3.75
CA SER A 471 0.12 -34.63 2.36
C SER A 471 1.62 -34.92 2.20
N THR A 472 2.46 -34.42 3.10
CA THR A 472 3.92 -34.59 3.12
C THR A 472 4.41 -35.79 3.93
N PHE A 473 3.50 -36.66 4.40
CA PHE A 473 3.86 -37.75 5.29
C PHE A 473 4.68 -38.84 4.57
N GLU A 474 5.91 -39.07 5.02
CA GLU A 474 6.82 -40.09 4.46
C GLU A 474 6.48 -41.54 4.86
N GLY A 475 5.37 -41.77 5.57
CA GLY A 475 4.99 -43.10 6.07
C GLY A 475 5.70 -43.51 7.38
N LYS A 476 6.62 -42.68 7.91
CA LYS A 476 7.36 -42.96 9.14
C LYS A 476 6.71 -42.29 10.34
N VAL A 477 6.14 -43.09 11.23
CA VAL A 477 5.60 -42.60 12.51
C VAL A 477 6.77 -42.27 13.46
N PRO A 478 6.82 -41.08 14.08
CA PRO A 478 7.93 -40.70 14.94
C PRO A 478 7.90 -41.52 16.24
N LYS A 479 9.08 -41.70 16.85
CA LYS A 479 9.20 -42.46 18.10
C LYS A 479 8.45 -41.74 19.23
N PRO A 480 7.51 -42.40 19.94
CA PRO A 480 6.71 -41.76 20.99
C PRO A 480 7.58 -41.15 22.09
N ALA A 481 7.19 -39.96 22.58
CA ALA A 481 7.87 -39.29 23.68
C ALA A 481 7.81 -40.08 24.99
N MET A 482 6.70 -40.79 25.25
CA MET A 482 6.56 -41.69 26.39
C MET A 482 6.26 -43.11 25.91
N LEU A 483 7.07 -44.07 26.35
CA LEU A 483 6.93 -45.50 25.99
C LEU A 483 6.21 -46.31 27.08
N LYS A 484 6.37 -45.95 28.35
CA LYS A 484 5.76 -46.61 29.52
C LYS A 484 5.16 -45.53 30.42
N PRO A 485 4.03 -45.77 31.12
CA PRO A 485 3.22 -47.01 31.13
C PRO A 485 2.35 -47.19 29.88
N LYS A 486 2.01 -46.10 29.17
CA LYS A 486 1.25 -46.11 27.91
C LYS A 486 2.05 -45.37 26.84
N VAL A 487 1.93 -45.82 25.60
CA VAL A 487 2.59 -45.18 24.46
C VAL A 487 1.86 -43.88 24.11
N LEU A 488 2.52 -42.75 24.30
CA LEU A 488 1.93 -41.42 24.13
C LEU A 488 2.88 -40.50 23.35
N TRP A 489 2.29 -39.74 22.43
CA TRP A 489 2.95 -38.67 21.70
C TRP A 489 2.56 -37.31 22.29
N THR A 490 3.42 -36.32 22.14
CA THR A 490 3.09 -34.94 22.49
C THR A 490 2.57 -34.19 21.27
N GLY A 491 1.70 -33.20 21.46
CA GLY A 491 1.27 -32.36 20.34
C GLY A 491 2.43 -31.61 19.67
N LYS A 492 3.46 -31.19 20.42
CA LYS A 492 4.68 -30.56 19.86
C LYS A 492 5.43 -31.48 18.91
N GLN A 493 5.49 -32.77 19.22
CA GLN A 493 6.13 -33.76 18.38
C GLN A 493 5.41 -33.92 17.04
N ILE A 494 4.07 -33.97 17.06
CA ILE A 494 3.29 -34.04 15.82
C ILE A 494 3.42 -32.74 15.04
N PHE A 495 3.40 -31.60 15.74
CA PHE A 495 3.55 -30.29 15.13
C PHE A 495 4.91 -30.14 14.44
N SER A 496 5.97 -30.75 14.98
CA SER A 496 7.32 -30.73 14.39
C SER A 496 7.37 -31.37 13.00
N MET A 497 6.56 -32.40 12.73
CA MET A 497 6.47 -33.00 11.39
C MET A 497 5.82 -32.08 10.35
N LEU A 498 5.14 -31.02 10.78
CA LEU A 498 4.51 -30.05 9.88
C LEU A 498 5.53 -29.02 9.37
N ILE A 499 6.59 -28.78 10.14
CA ILE A 499 7.54 -27.71 9.89
C ILE A 499 8.67 -28.23 9.00
N PRO A 500 9.03 -27.51 7.91
CA PRO A 500 10.27 -27.80 7.20
C PRO A 500 11.49 -27.53 8.10
N PRO A 501 12.70 -28.02 7.73
CA PRO A 501 13.89 -27.82 8.56
C PRO A 501 14.26 -26.34 8.63
N VAL A 502 13.88 -25.69 9.73
CA VAL A 502 14.10 -24.26 10.00
C VAL A 502 14.47 -24.04 11.46
N ASN A 503 15.16 -22.94 11.73
CA ASN A 503 15.58 -22.55 13.07
C ASN A 503 14.89 -21.24 13.50
N LEU A 504 14.28 -21.23 14.70
CA LEU A 504 13.59 -20.07 15.24
C LEU A 504 13.69 -19.99 16.77
N LEU A 505 14.04 -18.81 17.27
CA LEU A 505 13.96 -18.45 18.68
C LEU A 505 12.98 -17.29 18.85
N ARG A 506 11.93 -17.50 19.66
CA ARG A 506 10.93 -16.45 19.90
C ARG A 506 10.30 -16.56 21.27
N LYS A 507 9.84 -15.43 21.80
CA LYS A 507 9.02 -15.39 23.01
C LYS A 507 7.56 -15.75 22.69
N SER A 508 6.92 -16.43 23.62
CA SER A 508 5.47 -16.60 23.66
C SER A 508 4.81 -15.36 24.28
N ALA A 509 3.51 -15.19 24.03
CA ALA A 509 2.73 -14.04 24.51
C ALA A 509 2.63 -13.98 26.04
N GLN A 510 2.87 -15.09 26.73
CA GLN A 510 2.81 -15.21 28.19
C GLN A 510 4.18 -15.06 28.87
N ALA A 511 5.25 -14.80 28.11
CA ALA A 511 6.60 -14.69 28.66
C ALA A 511 6.76 -13.39 29.49
N PRO A 512 7.20 -13.45 30.76
CA PRO A 512 7.51 -12.26 31.55
C PRO A 512 8.72 -11.49 30.99
N GLU A 513 8.74 -10.17 31.15
CA GLU A 513 9.75 -9.29 30.54
C GLU A 513 11.18 -9.48 31.09
N ARG A 514 11.33 -9.97 32.34
CA ARG A 514 12.61 -10.03 33.08
C ARG A 514 13.58 -11.16 32.68
N GLU A 515 13.18 -12.14 31.88
CA GLU A 515 13.88 -13.44 31.80
C GLU A 515 14.77 -13.63 30.54
N LEU A 516 15.50 -12.60 30.09
CA LEU A 516 16.31 -12.67 28.86
C LEU A 516 17.77 -13.13 29.05
N ASN A 517 18.29 -13.10 30.28
CA ASN A 517 19.74 -13.14 30.53
C ASN A 517 20.21 -14.34 31.37
N GLU A 518 19.35 -15.31 31.68
CA GLU A 518 19.72 -16.49 32.48
C GLU A 518 19.64 -17.76 31.63
N GLU A 519 20.68 -18.60 31.73
CA GLU A 519 20.72 -19.96 31.17
C GLU A 519 19.47 -20.75 31.58
N PHE A 520 19.05 -21.68 30.70
CA PHE A 520 17.92 -22.61 30.85
C PHE A 520 17.85 -23.22 32.26
N THR A 521 17.24 -22.52 33.22
CA THR A 521 17.02 -23.02 34.56
C THR A 521 15.70 -23.80 34.54
N TYR A 522 15.73 -25.04 35.06
CA TYR A 522 14.67 -26.06 34.99
C TYR A 522 13.38 -25.74 35.77
N THR A 523 13.00 -24.47 35.93
CA THR A 523 11.73 -24.12 36.59
C THR A 523 10.54 -24.17 35.61
N ASP A 524 9.45 -24.75 36.10
CA ASP A 524 8.29 -25.25 35.34
C ASP A 524 7.55 -24.18 34.50
N THR A 525 7.71 -22.90 34.85
CA THR A 525 7.08 -21.75 34.19
C THR A 525 7.90 -21.16 33.04
N ARG A 526 9.23 -21.35 33.02
CA ARG A 526 10.12 -20.74 32.01
C ARG A 526 10.16 -21.51 30.68
N VAL A 527 10.07 -22.84 30.74
CA VAL A 527 10.14 -23.75 29.57
C VAL A 527 8.95 -23.58 28.59
N CYS A 528 7.83 -23.04 29.07
CA CYS A 528 6.65 -22.74 28.24
C CYS A 528 6.70 -21.37 27.55
N SER A 529 7.63 -20.50 27.97
CA SER A 529 7.66 -19.08 27.59
C SER A 529 8.54 -18.78 26.37
N LEU A 530 9.60 -19.57 26.15
CA LEU A 530 10.48 -19.43 24.99
C LEU A 530 10.20 -20.56 23.97
N VAL A 531 9.75 -20.17 22.79
CA VAL A 531 9.59 -21.05 21.63
C VAL A 531 10.96 -21.23 20.98
N CYS A 532 11.47 -22.45 21.04
CA CYS A 532 12.72 -22.86 20.41
C CYS A 532 12.40 -23.95 19.39
N ILE A 533 12.68 -23.66 18.13
CA ILE A 533 12.57 -24.59 17.01
C ILE A 533 13.96 -24.77 16.44
N GLU A 534 14.44 -26.01 16.42
CA GLU A 534 15.73 -26.38 15.87
C GLU A 534 15.56 -27.45 14.81
N ASN A 535 16.10 -27.22 13.61
CA ASN A 535 16.04 -28.13 12.48
C ASN A 535 14.62 -28.68 12.19
N GLY A 536 13.60 -27.83 12.35
CA GLY A 536 12.19 -28.21 12.18
C GLY A 536 11.54 -28.88 13.40
N GLU A 537 12.28 -29.16 14.47
CA GLU A 537 11.77 -29.76 15.70
C GLU A 537 11.45 -28.71 16.78
N VAL A 538 10.25 -28.78 17.34
CA VAL A 538 9.80 -27.89 18.42
C VAL A 538 10.28 -28.45 19.76
N ILE A 539 11.38 -27.89 20.29
CA ILE A 539 11.98 -28.31 21.57
C ILE A 539 11.17 -27.79 22.75
N SER A 540 10.89 -26.48 22.78
CA SER A 540 10.25 -25.80 23.92
C SER A 540 9.26 -24.72 23.49
N GLY A 541 8.45 -24.26 24.45
CA GLY A 541 7.49 -23.18 24.26
C GLY A 541 6.10 -23.60 23.76
N ILE A 542 5.16 -22.66 23.85
CA ILE A 542 3.78 -22.78 23.34
C ILE A 542 3.64 -21.89 22.11
N ILE A 543 3.13 -22.47 21.02
CA ILE A 543 2.97 -21.77 19.75
C ILE A 543 1.72 -20.88 19.80
N CYS A 544 1.90 -19.58 19.58
CA CYS A 544 0.82 -18.58 19.60
C CYS A 544 0.85 -17.70 18.34
N LYS A 545 0.00 -16.67 18.29
CA LYS A 545 -0.05 -15.68 17.20
C LYS A 545 1.31 -15.07 16.85
N GLN A 546 2.17 -14.87 17.85
CA GLN A 546 3.51 -14.33 17.60
C GLN A 546 4.38 -15.30 16.79
N THR A 547 4.15 -16.60 16.91
CA THR A 547 4.94 -17.62 16.20
C THR A 547 4.35 -17.96 14.83
N VAL A 548 3.05 -18.25 14.71
CA VAL A 548 2.42 -18.72 13.45
C VAL A 548 1.52 -17.69 12.77
N GLY A 549 1.39 -16.49 13.35
CA GLY A 549 0.63 -15.38 12.76
C GLY A 549 1.46 -14.50 11.83
N SER A 550 0.85 -13.39 11.40
CA SER A 550 1.38 -12.39 10.46
C SER A 550 2.39 -11.40 11.06
N SER A 551 3.17 -11.83 12.06
CA SER A 551 4.16 -10.96 12.71
C SER A 551 5.53 -11.04 12.03
N SER A 552 6.33 -9.97 12.10
CA SER A 552 7.71 -10.01 11.57
C SER A 552 8.56 -11.05 12.31
N GLY A 553 9.43 -11.75 11.57
CA GLY A 553 10.18 -12.92 12.03
C GLY A 553 9.33 -14.11 12.53
N SER A 554 8.05 -14.19 12.17
CA SER A 554 7.22 -15.37 12.51
C SER A 554 7.71 -16.60 11.75
N LEU A 555 7.29 -17.80 12.18
CA LEU A 555 7.61 -19.05 11.51
C LEU A 555 7.20 -19.02 10.02
N VAL A 556 6.05 -18.44 9.70
CA VAL A 556 5.60 -18.24 8.31
C VAL A 556 6.59 -17.38 7.52
N HIS A 557 7.11 -16.31 8.12
CA HIS A 557 8.11 -15.45 7.49
C HIS A 557 9.44 -16.20 7.26
N VAL A 558 9.91 -16.94 8.27
CA VAL A 558 11.16 -17.69 8.18
C VAL A 558 11.09 -18.77 7.11
N VAL A 559 10.01 -19.56 7.08
CA VAL A 559 9.82 -20.61 6.06
C VAL A 559 9.80 -20.02 4.66
N TRP A 560 9.17 -18.85 4.47
CA TRP A 560 9.12 -18.16 3.18
C TRP A 560 10.50 -17.69 2.71
N ASN A 561 11.30 -17.12 3.61
CA ASN A 561 12.66 -16.64 3.28
C ASN A 561 13.72 -17.74 3.16
N GLU A 562 13.49 -18.94 3.69
CA GLU A 562 14.47 -20.05 3.64
C GLU A 562 14.14 -21.09 2.56
N HIS A 563 12.88 -21.53 2.48
CA HIS A 563 12.44 -22.61 1.60
C HIS A 563 11.51 -22.13 0.47
N GLY A 564 11.17 -20.85 0.44
CA GLY A 564 10.34 -20.24 -0.59
C GLY A 564 8.83 -20.34 -0.36
N HIS A 565 8.07 -19.95 -1.38
CA HIS A 565 6.63 -19.77 -1.30
C HIS A 565 5.84 -21.09 -1.30
N GLU A 566 6.29 -22.11 -2.04
CA GLU A 566 5.59 -23.41 -2.11
C GLU A 566 5.66 -24.18 -0.78
N ALA A 567 6.84 -24.19 -0.15
CA ALA A 567 7.03 -24.80 1.17
C ALA A 567 6.15 -24.11 2.23
N THR A 568 6.06 -22.77 2.18
CA THR A 568 5.19 -21.98 3.06
C THR A 568 3.72 -22.32 2.84
N ARG A 569 3.28 -22.47 1.58
CA ARG A 569 1.90 -22.90 1.28
C ARG A 569 1.62 -24.27 1.89
N ASN A 570 2.48 -25.25 1.65
CA ASN A 570 2.30 -26.62 2.17
C ASN A 570 2.29 -26.62 3.71
N PHE A 571 3.11 -25.77 4.35
CA PHE A 571 3.11 -25.57 5.80
C PHE A 571 1.76 -25.05 6.31
N LEU A 572 1.22 -23.98 5.70
CA LEU A 572 -0.08 -23.42 6.09
C LEU A 572 -1.21 -24.44 5.94
N ASP A 573 -1.24 -25.17 4.83
CA ASP A 573 -2.24 -26.21 4.56
C ASP A 573 -2.15 -27.35 5.58
N SER A 574 -0.94 -27.85 5.83
CA SER A 574 -0.69 -28.97 6.75
C SER A 574 -1.06 -28.63 8.19
N VAL A 575 -0.73 -27.43 8.65
CA VAL A 575 -1.10 -26.96 9.99
C VAL A 575 -2.61 -26.88 10.14
N GLN A 576 -3.32 -26.33 9.16
CA GLN A 576 -4.78 -26.26 9.23
C GLN A 576 -5.42 -27.63 9.22
N ALA A 577 -5.02 -28.52 8.31
CA ALA A 577 -5.60 -29.86 8.19
C ALA A 577 -5.45 -30.67 9.49
N VAL A 578 -4.23 -30.73 10.04
CA VAL A 578 -3.91 -31.49 11.25
C VAL A 578 -4.57 -30.89 12.49
N VAL A 579 -4.44 -29.57 12.69
CA VAL A 579 -4.94 -28.92 13.91
C VAL A 579 -6.46 -28.91 13.92
N ASN A 580 -7.12 -28.69 12.79
CA ASN A 580 -8.59 -28.69 12.72
C ASN A 580 -9.14 -30.09 12.98
N GLN A 581 -8.53 -31.13 12.43
CA GLN A 581 -8.94 -32.51 12.69
C GLN A 581 -8.77 -32.89 14.18
N TRP A 582 -7.66 -32.46 14.79
CA TRP A 582 -7.46 -32.66 16.22
C TRP A 582 -8.48 -31.85 17.05
N LEU A 583 -8.72 -30.59 16.69
CA LEU A 583 -9.67 -29.72 17.40
C LEU A 583 -11.10 -30.26 17.32
N LEU A 584 -11.48 -30.89 16.21
CA LEU A 584 -12.77 -31.58 16.05
C LEU A 584 -12.94 -32.70 17.09
N SER A 585 -11.87 -33.47 17.37
CA SER A 585 -11.91 -34.54 18.37
C SER A 585 -11.94 -34.03 19.82
N ARG A 586 -11.28 -32.89 20.09
CA ARG A 586 -11.21 -32.30 21.43
C ARG A 586 -12.45 -31.48 21.79
N GLY A 587 -12.97 -30.72 20.82
CA GLY A 587 -14.00 -29.70 21.04
C GLY A 587 -13.47 -28.43 21.72
N PHE A 588 -14.06 -27.29 21.38
CA PHE A 588 -13.86 -26.03 22.08
C PHE A 588 -15.16 -25.22 22.06
N SER A 589 -15.50 -24.58 23.18
CA SER A 589 -16.71 -23.78 23.33
C SER A 589 -16.48 -22.66 24.32
N VAL A 590 -17.33 -21.64 24.26
CA VAL A 590 -17.33 -20.50 25.19
C VAL A 590 -18.74 -20.31 25.71
N GLY A 591 -18.88 -20.16 27.02
CA GLY A 591 -20.18 -19.95 27.67
C GLY A 591 -20.19 -18.73 28.57
N ILE A 592 -21.36 -18.46 29.16
CA ILE A 592 -21.51 -17.37 30.14
C ILE A 592 -20.63 -17.60 31.38
N GLY A 593 -20.41 -18.87 31.78
CA GLY A 593 -19.57 -19.23 32.92
C GLY A 593 -18.12 -18.76 32.80
N ASP A 594 -17.61 -18.58 31.59
CA ASP A 594 -16.26 -18.09 31.32
C ASP A 594 -16.08 -16.59 31.64
N THR A 595 -17.20 -15.87 31.84
CA THR A 595 -17.24 -14.44 32.17
C THR A 595 -17.53 -14.17 33.65
N ILE A 596 -17.81 -15.22 34.43
CA ILE A 596 -18.13 -15.08 35.86
C ILE A 596 -16.81 -15.10 36.64
N ALA A 597 -16.55 -14.04 37.41
CA ALA A 597 -15.43 -13.99 38.35
C ALA A 597 -15.85 -14.39 39.76
N ASP A 598 -14.85 -14.75 40.57
CA ASP A 598 -15.02 -15.11 41.97
C ASP A 598 -15.62 -13.96 42.79
N LYS A 599 -16.41 -14.30 43.82
CA LYS A 599 -17.06 -13.31 44.70
C LYS A 599 -16.06 -12.36 45.34
N GLU A 600 -14.90 -12.88 45.73
CA GLU A 600 -13.81 -12.08 46.33
C GLU A 600 -13.28 -11.04 45.34
N THR A 601 -13.01 -11.46 44.10
CA THR A 601 -12.57 -10.55 43.03
C THR A 601 -13.63 -9.50 42.73
N MET A 602 -14.91 -9.88 42.67
CA MET A 602 -15.99 -8.91 42.46
C MET A 602 -16.08 -7.88 43.59
N GLN A 603 -15.83 -8.27 44.84
CA GLN A 603 -15.75 -7.34 45.96
C GLN A 603 -14.53 -6.40 45.82
N GLN A 604 -13.37 -6.92 45.41
CA GLN A 604 -12.18 -6.11 45.14
C GLN A 604 -12.41 -5.10 44.00
N ILE A 605 -13.10 -5.51 42.94
CA ILE A 605 -13.49 -4.64 41.81
C ILE A 605 -14.39 -3.51 42.31
N THR A 606 -15.47 -3.83 43.05
CA THR A 606 -16.38 -2.82 43.61
C THR A 606 -15.64 -1.87 44.55
N ARG A 607 -14.72 -2.37 45.40
CA ARG A 607 -13.88 -1.52 46.27
C ARG A 607 -12.97 -0.58 45.47
N THR A 608 -12.39 -1.07 44.38
CA THR A 608 -11.51 -0.28 43.50
C THR A 608 -12.29 0.84 42.82
N ILE A 609 -13.50 0.55 42.34
CA ILE A 609 -14.38 1.55 41.70
C ILE A 609 -14.86 2.58 42.73
N ALA A 610 -15.26 2.14 43.93
CA ALA A 610 -15.67 3.04 45.01
C ALA A 610 -14.52 3.99 45.42
N ALA A 611 -13.29 3.48 45.53
CA ALA A 611 -12.11 4.29 45.81
C ALA A 611 -11.85 5.35 44.72
N ALA A 612 -12.05 4.98 43.44
CA ALA A 612 -11.93 5.92 42.34
C ALA A 612 -13.02 7.01 42.36
N LYS A 613 -14.28 6.65 42.65
CA LYS A 613 -15.36 7.62 42.84
C LYS A 613 -15.06 8.59 43.99
N ALA A 614 -14.51 8.09 45.10
CA ALA A 614 -14.08 8.93 46.23
C ALA A 614 -12.94 9.89 45.83
N GLN A 615 -11.98 9.42 45.04
CA GLN A 615 -10.91 10.26 44.50
C GLN A 615 -11.47 11.38 43.60
N VAL A 616 -12.42 11.06 42.71
CA VAL A 616 -13.08 12.08 41.87
C VAL A 616 -13.87 13.08 42.71
N ALA A 617 -14.57 12.64 43.75
CA ALA A 617 -15.26 13.54 44.68
C ALA A 617 -14.29 14.49 45.39
N SER A 618 -13.10 14.03 45.75
CA SER A 618 -12.04 14.89 46.32
C SER A 618 -11.53 15.92 45.31
N LEU A 619 -11.34 15.54 44.04
CA LEU A 619 -10.94 16.44 42.97
C LEU A 619 -12.02 17.51 42.70
N ILE A 620 -13.30 17.14 42.74
CA ILE A 620 -14.41 18.09 42.60
C ILE A 620 -14.36 19.13 43.72
N LYS A 621 -14.18 18.70 44.98
CA LYS A 621 -14.05 19.62 46.12
C LYS A 621 -12.83 20.54 45.99
N GLN A 622 -11.69 20.01 45.55
CA GLN A 622 -10.49 20.81 45.32
C GLN A 622 -10.70 21.86 44.22
N ALA A 623 -11.39 21.51 43.14
CA ALA A 623 -11.73 22.43 42.06
C ALA A 623 -12.71 23.52 42.53
N GLN A 624 -13.72 23.16 43.34
CA GLN A 624 -14.67 24.12 43.93
C GLN A 624 -14.01 25.08 44.92
N ASN A 625 -13.03 24.60 45.68
CA ASN A 625 -12.28 25.42 46.65
C ASN A 625 -11.13 26.22 46.01
N HIS A 626 -10.99 26.20 44.68
CA HIS A 626 -9.90 26.86 43.94
C HIS A 626 -8.47 26.39 44.32
N ASN A 627 -8.33 25.19 44.91
CA ASN A 627 -7.04 24.63 45.30
C ASN A 627 -6.35 23.83 44.18
N LEU A 628 -6.93 23.79 42.98
CA LEU A 628 -6.40 23.05 41.84
C LEU A 628 -5.61 23.97 40.93
N GLU A 629 -4.31 23.73 40.78
CA GLU A 629 -3.48 24.50 39.85
C GLU A 629 -3.64 23.99 38.39
N PRO A 630 -3.76 24.90 37.42
CA PRO A 630 -3.82 24.55 36.00
C PRO A 630 -2.45 24.05 35.51
N GLN A 631 -2.46 23.01 34.68
CA GLN A 631 -1.23 22.57 34.01
C GLN A 631 -0.81 23.59 32.93
N PRO A 632 0.49 23.76 32.65
CA PRO A 632 0.96 24.66 31.60
C PRO A 632 0.27 24.39 30.26
N GLY A 633 -0.27 25.44 29.64
CA GLY A 633 -0.99 25.35 28.35
C GLY A 633 -2.40 24.75 28.41
N ARG A 634 -2.95 24.50 29.61
CA ARG A 634 -4.33 24.01 29.80
C ARG A 634 -5.12 24.93 30.71
N THR A 635 -6.42 25.05 30.45
CA THR A 635 -7.32 25.73 31.38
C THR A 635 -7.50 24.92 32.67
N LEU A 636 -8.01 25.58 33.72
CA LEU A 636 -8.34 24.92 34.98
C LEU A 636 -9.33 23.76 34.78
N MET A 637 -10.35 23.98 33.94
CA MET A 637 -11.38 22.97 33.65
C MET A 637 -10.83 21.79 32.85
N GLU A 638 -9.98 22.05 31.85
CA GLU A 638 -9.32 20.97 31.10
C GLU A 638 -8.36 20.16 31.97
N THR A 639 -7.66 20.84 32.89
CA THR A 639 -6.79 20.18 33.87
C THR A 639 -7.61 19.27 34.80
N PHE A 640 -8.75 19.77 35.28
CA PHE A 640 -9.70 18.99 36.07
C PHE A 640 -10.21 17.76 35.30
N GLU A 641 -10.73 17.94 34.08
CA GLU A 641 -11.22 16.86 33.24
C GLU A 641 -10.13 15.82 32.91
N SER A 642 -8.90 16.26 32.63
CA SER A 642 -7.76 15.36 32.39
C SER A 642 -7.41 14.53 33.63
N LYS A 643 -7.41 15.12 34.83
CA LYS A 643 -7.14 14.40 36.08
C LYS A 643 -8.24 13.38 36.40
N VAL A 644 -9.51 13.75 36.19
CA VAL A 644 -10.65 12.84 36.40
C VAL A 644 -10.61 11.67 35.41
N ASN A 645 -10.40 11.92 34.12
CA ASN A 645 -10.28 10.85 33.13
C ASN A 645 -9.13 9.91 33.44
N SER A 646 -7.98 10.42 33.87
CA SER A 646 -6.84 9.60 34.28
C SER A 646 -7.17 8.69 35.47
N ALA A 647 -7.85 9.22 36.50
CA ALA A 647 -8.27 8.43 37.66
C ALA A 647 -9.26 7.31 37.28
N LEU A 648 -10.27 7.63 36.46
CA LEU A 648 -11.29 6.66 36.03
C LEU A 648 -10.72 5.57 35.11
N ASN A 649 -9.81 5.93 34.18
CA ASN A 649 -9.13 4.95 33.32
C ASN A 649 -8.21 4.03 34.14
N THR A 650 -7.47 4.59 35.10
CA THR A 650 -6.63 3.80 36.02
C THR A 650 -7.46 2.82 36.84
N ALA A 651 -8.65 3.23 37.28
CA ALA A 651 -9.57 2.36 38.02
C ALA A 651 -10.08 1.20 37.17
N ARG A 652 -10.50 1.47 35.93
CA ARG A 652 -10.89 0.45 34.95
C ARG A 652 -9.78 -0.55 34.71
N ASP A 653 -8.56 -0.08 34.46
CA ASP A 653 -7.42 -0.96 34.15
C ASP A 653 -7.02 -1.82 35.35
N LYS A 654 -7.07 -1.27 36.58
CA LYS A 654 -6.86 -2.05 37.81
C LYS A 654 -7.94 -3.11 38.03
N ALA A 655 -9.20 -2.74 37.85
CA ALA A 655 -10.33 -3.66 37.96
C ALA A 655 -10.24 -4.79 36.92
N GLY A 656 -9.88 -4.45 35.68
CA GLY A 656 -9.65 -5.42 34.60
C GLY A 656 -8.50 -6.37 34.91
N LYS A 657 -7.37 -5.88 35.45
CA LYS A 657 -6.21 -6.73 35.80
C LYS A 657 -6.55 -7.70 36.93
N SER A 658 -7.27 -7.23 37.94
CA SER A 658 -7.77 -8.08 39.03
C SER A 658 -8.69 -9.19 38.49
N ALA A 659 -9.60 -8.86 37.56
CA ALA A 659 -10.45 -9.84 36.90
C ALA A 659 -9.66 -10.85 36.06
N GLU A 660 -8.65 -10.44 35.30
CA GLU A 660 -7.85 -11.38 34.50
C GLU A 660 -7.03 -12.35 35.37
N GLN A 661 -6.45 -11.85 36.46
CA GLN A 661 -5.63 -12.63 37.37
C GLN A 661 -6.45 -13.70 38.10
N SER A 662 -7.72 -13.45 38.40
CA SER A 662 -8.59 -14.44 39.02
C SER A 662 -9.03 -15.55 38.06
N LEU A 663 -9.09 -15.28 36.76
CA LEU A 663 -9.47 -16.29 35.77
C LEU A 663 -8.41 -17.39 35.68
N ARG A 664 -8.86 -18.64 35.82
CA ARG A 664 -8.03 -19.83 35.59
C ARG A 664 -7.42 -19.81 34.19
N SER A 665 -6.22 -20.38 34.06
CA SER A 665 -5.57 -20.54 32.75
C SER A 665 -6.43 -21.35 31.78
N SER A 666 -7.21 -22.31 32.28
CA SER A 666 -8.13 -23.14 31.50
C SER A 666 -9.38 -22.42 30.98
N ASN A 667 -9.63 -21.17 31.39
CA ASN A 667 -10.83 -20.44 30.97
C ASN A 667 -10.81 -20.20 29.45
N ASN A 668 -11.91 -20.51 28.76
CA ASN A 668 -11.97 -20.50 27.29
C ASN A 668 -11.75 -19.10 26.71
N VAL A 669 -12.33 -18.06 27.33
CA VAL A 669 -12.13 -16.66 26.91
C VAL A 669 -10.65 -16.26 27.06
N LYS A 670 -10.03 -16.65 28.17
CA LYS A 670 -8.60 -16.38 28.41
C LYS A 670 -7.72 -17.13 27.42
N GLU A 671 -8.06 -18.37 27.08
CA GLU A 671 -7.37 -19.19 26.08
C GLU A 671 -7.39 -18.54 24.68
N MET A 672 -8.53 -18.00 24.24
CA MET A 672 -8.64 -17.27 22.96
C MET A 672 -7.77 -16.01 22.93
N VAL A 673 -7.82 -15.19 24.00
CA VAL A 673 -7.05 -13.95 24.08
C VAL A 673 -5.55 -14.22 24.12
N THR A 674 -5.13 -15.23 24.88
CA THR A 674 -3.72 -15.61 25.00
C THR A 674 -3.19 -16.35 23.76
N ALA A 675 -4.03 -17.08 23.03
CA ALA A 675 -3.69 -17.59 21.69
C ALA A 675 -3.53 -16.45 20.68
N GLY A 676 -4.30 -15.38 20.86
CA GLY A 676 -4.43 -14.25 19.93
C GLY A 676 -5.41 -14.54 18.80
N SER A 677 -6.29 -15.54 18.94
CA SER A 677 -7.30 -15.89 17.91
C SER A 677 -8.39 -14.83 17.83
N LYS A 678 -8.98 -14.45 18.96
CA LYS A 678 -10.00 -13.41 19.05
C LYS A 678 -10.06 -12.81 20.45
N GLY A 679 -10.38 -11.51 20.51
CA GLY A 679 -10.50 -10.75 21.75
C GLY A 679 -9.17 -10.16 22.23
N SER A 680 -9.29 -9.22 23.17
CA SER A 680 -8.17 -8.58 23.86
C SER A 680 -8.40 -8.55 25.37
N PHE A 681 -7.39 -8.13 26.12
CA PHE A 681 -7.51 -7.89 27.56
C PHE A 681 -8.67 -6.94 27.91
N ILE A 682 -8.91 -5.91 27.08
CA ILE A 682 -9.99 -4.95 27.28
C ILE A 682 -11.36 -5.63 27.23
N ASN A 683 -11.55 -6.59 26.33
CA ASN A 683 -12.82 -7.31 26.22
C ASN A 683 -13.13 -8.09 27.50
N ILE A 684 -12.13 -8.74 28.11
CA ILE A 684 -12.28 -9.44 29.39
C ILE A 684 -12.66 -8.46 30.49
N ALA A 685 -11.95 -7.33 30.57
CA ALA A 685 -12.22 -6.30 31.56
C ALA A 685 -13.65 -5.75 31.46
N GLN A 686 -14.16 -5.51 30.25
CA GLN A 686 -15.50 -4.96 30.03
C GLN A 686 -16.63 -5.97 30.26
N MET A 687 -16.40 -7.25 29.94
CA MET A 687 -17.39 -8.31 30.17
C MET A 687 -17.55 -8.63 31.67
N ILE A 688 -16.44 -8.64 32.41
CA ILE A 688 -16.41 -9.13 33.80
C ILE A 688 -16.45 -7.98 34.82
N ALA A 689 -15.56 -7.00 34.67
CA ALA A 689 -15.30 -5.98 35.70
C ALA A 689 -16.17 -4.73 35.52
N CYS A 690 -15.84 -3.86 34.56
CA CYS A 690 -16.60 -2.66 34.24
C CYS A 690 -16.34 -2.19 32.80
N VAL A 691 -17.35 -1.60 32.16
CA VAL A 691 -17.21 -1.08 30.78
C VAL A 691 -16.30 0.17 30.74
N GLY A 692 -16.44 1.05 31.74
CA GLY A 692 -15.62 2.24 31.93
C GLY A 692 -16.20 3.53 31.33
N GLN A 693 -15.37 4.57 31.26
CA GLN A 693 -15.78 5.91 30.83
C GLN A 693 -16.14 5.96 29.34
N GLN A 694 -17.32 6.51 29.01
CA GLN A 694 -17.73 6.82 27.64
C GLN A 694 -17.29 8.23 27.27
N ASN A 695 -16.68 8.37 26.10
CA ASN A 695 -16.23 9.65 25.59
C ASN A 695 -16.96 9.98 24.28
N VAL A 696 -17.17 11.28 24.05
CA VAL A 696 -17.64 11.86 22.79
C VAL A 696 -16.70 13.01 22.43
N GLU A 697 -16.13 13.00 21.22
CA GLU A 697 -15.17 13.99 20.75
C GLU A 697 -13.94 14.14 21.67
N GLY A 698 -13.49 13.02 22.25
CA GLY A 698 -12.36 12.97 23.18
C GLY A 698 -12.61 13.58 24.57
N LYS A 699 -13.84 14.02 24.85
CA LYS A 699 -14.27 14.54 26.16
C LYS A 699 -15.27 13.58 26.80
N ARG A 700 -15.48 13.70 28.12
CA ARG A 700 -16.62 13.06 28.78
C ARG A 700 -17.93 13.63 28.24
N ILE A 701 -19.04 12.93 28.47
CA ILE A 701 -20.35 13.30 27.90
C ILE A 701 -20.66 14.80 28.14
N PRO A 702 -20.83 15.60 27.07
CA PRO A 702 -21.08 17.03 27.21
C PRO A 702 -22.48 17.31 27.76
N TYR A 703 -22.69 18.53 28.25
CA TYR A 703 -24.02 18.95 28.69
C TYR A 703 -24.89 19.28 27.48
N GLY A 704 -25.76 18.34 27.08
CA GLY A 704 -26.74 18.55 26.02
C GLY A 704 -27.96 19.37 26.45
N PHE A 705 -28.29 19.34 27.74
CA PHE A 705 -29.33 20.18 28.36
C PHE A 705 -28.70 21.33 29.14
N ARG A 706 -29.53 22.26 29.63
CA ARG A 706 -29.10 23.41 30.45
C ARG A 706 -28.26 22.96 31.65
N ASN A 707 -26.94 23.06 31.52
CA ASN A 707 -25.92 22.64 32.49
C ASN A 707 -26.05 21.18 32.99
N ARG A 708 -26.62 20.25 32.22
CA ARG A 708 -26.72 18.84 32.60
C ARG A 708 -26.71 17.90 31.40
N THR A 709 -26.35 16.64 31.61
CA THR A 709 -26.27 15.62 30.56
C THR A 709 -27.63 14.98 30.26
N LEU A 710 -28.41 14.65 31.29
CA LEU A 710 -29.77 14.10 31.20
C LEU A 710 -30.70 14.85 32.18
N PRO A 711 -32.03 14.85 31.93
CA PRO A 711 -32.99 15.48 32.84
C PRO A 711 -33.04 14.82 34.24
N HIS A 712 -32.51 13.60 34.37
CA HIS A 712 -32.42 12.86 35.62
C HIS A 712 -31.32 13.37 36.57
N PHE A 713 -30.36 14.15 36.07
CA PHE A 713 -29.27 14.68 36.87
C PHE A 713 -29.51 16.14 37.27
N VAL A 714 -28.88 16.52 38.39
CA VAL A 714 -28.86 17.90 38.87
C VAL A 714 -28.00 18.76 37.94
N ALA A 715 -28.30 20.05 37.87
CA ALA A 715 -27.49 21.00 37.11
C ALA A 715 -26.06 21.10 37.68
N ALA A 716 -25.09 21.23 36.79
CA ALA A 716 -23.65 21.31 37.06
C ALA A 716 -23.06 20.10 37.81
N ASP A 717 -23.62 18.91 37.59
CA ASP A 717 -23.08 17.67 38.16
C ASP A 717 -21.88 17.13 37.35
N TYR A 718 -20.70 17.19 37.95
CA TYR A 718 -19.43 16.69 37.39
C TYR A 718 -19.07 15.27 37.85
N SER A 719 -19.98 14.58 38.54
CA SER A 719 -19.80 13.20 39.00
C SER A 719 -19.50 12.24 37.84
N PRO A 720 -18.85 11.09 38.12
CA PRO A 720 -18.60 10.08 37.10
C PRO A 720 -19.89 9.59 36.43
N GLU A 721 -20.95 9.35 37.21
CA GLU A 721 -22.24 8.83 36.72
C GLU A 721 -22.95 9.80 35.78
N ALA A 722 -23.03 11.08 36.18
CA ALA A 722 -23.65 12.12 35.35
C ALA A 722 -22.89 12.35 34.03
N ARG A 723 -21.59 12.09 34.02
CA ARG A 723 -20.70 12.34 32.87
C ARG A 723 -20.33 11.07 32.09
N GLY A 724 -21.08 9.99 32.23
CA GLY A 724 -20.99 8.81 31.35
C GLY A 724 -19.96 7.75 31.76
N PHE A 725 -19.59 7.68 33.04
CA PHE A 725 -18.85 6.54 33.57
C PHE A 725 -19.78 5.35 33.78
N VAL A 726 -19.47 4.24 33.12
CA VAL A 726 -20.22 2.99 33.27
C VAL A 726 -19.51 2.10 34.27
N GLU A 727 -20.13 1.95 35.45
CA GLU A 727 -19.61 1.11 36.53
C GLU A 727 -19.88 -0.37 36.27
N ASN A 728 -21.01 -0.68 35.65
CA ASN A 728 -21.41 -2.05 35.42
C ASN A 728 -20.62 -2.72 34.28
N SER A 729 -20.57 -4.04 34.33
CA SER A 729 -20.07 -4.89 33.24
C SER A 729 -21.21 -5.37 32.36
N TYR A 730 -20.90 -5.89 31.17
CA TYR A 730 -21.93 -6.47 30.30
C TYR A 730 -22.65 -7.66 30.95
N LEU A 731 -21.98 -8.40 31.84
CA LEU A 731 -22.58 -9.49 32.59
C LEU A 731 -23.63 -9.00 33.61
N ARG A 732 -23.35 -7.91 34.32
CA ARG A 732 -24.29 -7.31 35.29
C ARG A 732 -25.48 -6.61 34.60
N GLY A 733 -25.25 -6.11 33.39
CA GLY A 733 -26.22 -5.29 32.66
C GLY A 733 -26.03 -3.80 32.97
N LEU A 734 -26.42 -2.96 32.00
CA LEU A 734 -26.25 -1.51 32.07
C LEU A 734 -27.51 -0.85 32.62
N ASN A 735 -27.34 0.18 33.46
CA ASN A 735 -28.44 1.05 33.86
C ASN A 735 -28.96 1.86 32.65
N PRO A 736 -30.22 2.34 32.64
CA PRO A 736 -30.75 3.10 31.51
C PRO A 736 -29.91 4.35 31.14
N GLN A 737 -29.37 5.05 32.15
CA GLN A 737 -28.49 6.20 31.95
C GLN A 737 -27.15 5.79 31.31
N GLU A 738 -26.54 4.72 31.84
CA GLU A 738 -25.30 4.13 31.31
C GLU A 738 -25.48 3.63 29.88
N PHE A 739 -26.61 2.96 29.59
CA PHE A 739 -26.96 2.47 28.27
C PHE A 739 -27.07 3.62 27.26
N PHE A 740 -27.74 4.71 27.63
CA PHE A 740 -27.86 5.88 26.76
C PHE A 740 -26.49 6.52 26.47
N PHE A 741 -25.65 6.70 27.49
CA PHE A 741 -24.29 7.23 27.31
C PHE A 741 -23.40 6.30 26.49
N HIS A 742 -23.53 4.98 26.68
CA HIS A 742 -22.82 3.99 25.87
C HIS A 742 -23.30 4.01 24.42
N ALA A 743 -24.60 4.17 24.17
CA ALA A 743 -25.14 4.32 22.82
C ALA A 743 -24.65 5.62 22.14
N MET A 744 -24.49 6.72 22.87
CA MET A 744 -23.90 7.95 22.34
C MET A 744 -22.45 7.73 21.89
N GLY A 745 -21.61 7.12 22.72
CA GLY A 745 -20.22 6.79 22.36
C GLY A 745 -20.14 5.78 21.20
N GLY A 746 -21.01 4.76 21.20
CA GLY A 746 -21.11 3.80 20.09
C GLY A 746 -21.53 4.46 18.77
N ARG A 747 -22.44 5.45 18.82
CA ARG A 747 -22.89 6.18 17.63
C ARG A 747 -21.78 7.01 17.01
N GLU A 748 -20.92 7.63 17.81
CA GLU A 748 -19.74 8.33 17.31
C GLU A 748 -18.83 7.39 16.51
N GLY A 749 -18.53 6.19 17.05
CA GLY A 749 -17.73 5.19 16.36
C GLY A 749 -18.32 4.73 15.02
N LEU A 750 -19.66 4.59 14.94
CA LEU A 750 -20.34 4.26 13.68
C LEU A 750 -20.26 5.39 12.65
N ILE A 751 -20.41 6.64 13.09
CA ILE A 751 -20.29 7.83 12.23
C ILE A 751 -18.86 7.97 11.73
N ASP A 752 -17.86 7.86 12.62
CA ASP A 752 -16.45 7.94 12.29
C ASP A 752 -16.05 6.87 11.27
N THR A 753 -16.57 5.64 11.43
CA THR A 753 -16.37 4.57 10.44
C THR A 753 -16.96 4.95 9.06
N ALA A 754 -18.16 5.53 9.02
CA ALA A 754 -18.79 5.96 7.77
C ALA A 754 -18.06 7.15 7.11
N VAL A 755 -17.52 8.10 7.88
CA VAL A 755 -16.76 9.23 7.35
C VAL A 755 -15.39 8.77 6.86
N LYS A 756 -14.65 8.00 7.68
CA LYS A 756 -13.32 7.49 7.35
C LYS A 756 -13.33 6.67 6.07
N THR A 757 -14.34 5.84 5.83
CA THR A 757 -14.42 5.05 4.58
C THR A 757 -14.48 5.92 3.33
N SER A 758 -15.17 7.07 3.39
CA SER A 758 -15.28 8.00 2.26
C SER A 758 -13.99 8.81 2.03
N GLU A 759 -13.37 9.30 3.11
CA GLU A 759 -12.17 10.14 3.03
C GLU A 759 -10.92 9.32 2.67
N THR A 760 -10.72 8.18 3.32
CA THR A 760 -9.57 7.30 3.06
C THR A 760 -9.56 6.81 1.61
N GLY A 761 -10.71 6.39 1.07
CA GLY A 761 -10.82 5.98 -0.34
C GLY A 761 -10.53 7.12 -1.32
N TYR A 762 -10.84 8.38 -0.96
CA TYR A 762 -10.49 9.54 -1.78
C TYR A 762 -9.00 9.87 -1.71
N ILE A 763 -8.40 9.84 -0.51
CA ILE A 763 -6.97 10.06 -0.30
C ILE A 763 -6.16 9.02 -1.06
N GLN A 764 -6.50 7.74 -0.90
CA GLN A 764 -5.82 6.65 -1.59
C GLN A 764 -5.87 6.84 -3.12
N ARG A 765 -7.04 7.19 -3.67
CA ARG A 765 -7.14 7.47 -5.11
C ARG A 765 -6.24 8.63 -5.55
N ARG A 766 -6.12 9.68 -4.73
CA ARG A 766 -5.24 10.81 -5.02
C ARG A 766 -3.77 10.40 -5.00
N LEU A 767 -3.36 9.59 -4.02
CA LEU A 767 -2.00 9.06 -3.93
C LEU A 767 -1.67 8.20 -5.15
N ILE A 768 -2.55 7.25 -5.51
CA ILE A 768 -2.36 6.40 -6.69
C ILE A 768 -2.24 7.27 -7.94
N LYS A 769 -3.13 8.25 -8.14
CA LYS A 769 -3.09 9.10 -9.33
C LYS A 769 -1.87 10.03 -9.39
N ALA A 770 -1.26 10.35 -8.26
CA ALA A 770 -0.04 11.16 -8.22
C ALA A 770 1.22 10.33 -8.50
N MET A 771 1.19 9.02 -8.24
CA MET A 771 2.37 8.14 -8.29
C MET A 771 2.24 6.99 -9.30
N GLU A 772 1.18 6.93 -10.11
CA GLU A 772 0.92 5.75 -10.95
C GLU A 772 1.94 5.48 -12.05
N ASP A 773 2.70 6.50 -12.44
CA ASP A 773 3.70 6.44 -13.51
C ASP A 773 5.13 6.22 -12.99
N VAL A 774 5.30 6.11 -11.68
CA VAL A 774 6.61 5.94 -11.05
C VAL A 774 7.00 4.46 -11.01
N MET A 775 8.13 4.14 -11.65
CA MET A 775 8.64 2.78 -11.80
C MET A 775 10.16 2.72 -11.67
N VAL A 776 10.67 1.54 -11.28
CA VAL A 776 12.11 1.24 -11.30
C VAL A 776 12.55 0.95 -12.74
N ARG A 777 13.61 1.61 -13.19
CA ARG A 777 14.22 1.42 -14.50
C ARG A 777 15.39 0.43 -14.42
N TYR A 778 15.86 -0.04 -15.58
CA TYR A 778 16.96 -1.02 -15.66
C TYR A 778 18.30 -0.52 -15.12
N ASP A 779 18.46 0.79 -14.98
CA ASP A 779 19.63 1.43 -14.36
C ASP A 779 19.52 1.49 -12.82
N GLY A 780 18.45 0.95 -12.22
CA GLY A 780 18.19 1.00 -10.78
C GLY A 780 17.56 2.32 -10.31
N THR A 781 17.41 3.30 -11.21
CA THR A 781 16.80 4.60 -10.89
C THR A 781 15.27 4.51 -10.87
N VAL A 782 14.64 5.37 -10.08
CA VAL A 782 13.19 5.51 -10.04
C VAL A 782 12.78 6.74 -10.83
N ARG A 783 11.99 6.54 -11.88
CA ARG A 783 11.59 7.61 -12.81
C ARG A 783 10.09 7.67 -13.05
N ASN A 784 9.61 8.86 -13.37
CA ASN A 784 8.23 9.09 -13.81
C ASN A 784 8.06 8.78 -15.32
N SER A 785 6.87 9.05 -15.87
CA SER A 785 6.56 8.89 -17.30
C SER A 785 7.33 9.86 -18.22
N LEU A 786 7.74 11.03 -17.72
CA LEU A 786 8.51 12.02 -18.48
C LEU A 786 10.01 11.69 -18.54
N GLY A 787 10.48 10.78 -17.68
CA GLY A 787 11.88 10.42 -17.55
C GLY A 787 12.63 11.21 -16.48
N ASP A 788 11.94 12.03 -15.68
CA ASP A 788 12.51 12.72 -14.54
C ASP A 788 12.87 11.71 -13.45
N VAL A 789 14.05 11.86 -12.86
CA VAL A 789 14.55 11.01 -11.78
C VAL A 789 13.97 11.50 -10.46
N ILE A 790 13.27 10.61 -9.75
CA ILE A 790 12.73 10.86 -8.40
C ILE A 790 13.72 10.36 -7.34
N GLN A 791 14.25 9.16 -7.54
CA GLN A 791 15.31 8.57 -6.71
C GLN A 791 16.40 8.00 -7.61
N PHE A 792 17.66 8.20 -7.22
CA PHE A 792 18.80 7.62 -7.93
C PHE A 792 18.91 6.11 -7.74
N LEU A 793 18.44 5.62 -6.60
CA LEU A 793 18.33 4.20 -6.29
C LEU A 793 17.01 3.98 -5.55
N TYR A 794 16.28 2.92 -5.88
CA TYR A 794 15.04 2.60 -5.19
C TYR A 794 15.28 2.43 -3.68
N GLY A 795 14.48 3.13 -2.86
CA GLY A 795 14.57 3.00 -1.40
C GLY A 795 15.90 3.46 -0.79
N GLU A 796 16.76 4.15 -1.55
CA GLU A 796 18.14 4.52 -1.19
C GLU A 796 19.09 3.32 -0.96
N ASP A 797 18.58 2.08 -0.98
CA ASP A 797 19.31 0.84 -0.73
C ASP A 797 19.29 -0.15 -1.92
N GLY A 798 18.29 -0.04 -2.81
CA GLY A 798 18.10 -0.88 -3.99
C GLY A 798 17.42 -2.22 -3.71
N PHE A 799 16.81 -2.42 -2.54
CA PHE A 799 16.20 -3.68 -2.12
C PHE A 799 14.69 -3.70 -2.27
N ASP A 800 14.12 -4.87 -2.58
CA ASP A 800 12.68 -5.08 -2.47
C ASP A 800 12.28 -5.18 -0.98
N GLY A 801 11.21 -4.47 -0.60
CA GLY A 801 10.62 -4.53 0.74
C GLY A 801 10.23 -5.94 1.17
N THR A 802 9.95 -6.88 0.25
CA THR A 802 9.62 -8.26 0.62
C THR A 802 10.80 -9.03 1.23
N ALA A 803 12.04 -8.69 0.88
CA ALA A 803 13.26 -9.43 1.26
C ALA A 803 13.92 -8.92 2.56
N ILE A 804 13.37 -7.87 3.17
CA ILE A 804 13.98 -7.17 4.30
C ILE A 804 13.44 -7.73 5.63
N GLU A 805 14.33 -7.97 6.60
CA GLU A 805 13.98 -8.43 7.94
C GLU A 805 14.50 -7.47 9.03
N THR A 806 13.82 -7.41 10.17
CA THR A 806 14.31 -6.61 11.30
C THR A 806 15.48 -7.30 12.01
N GLN A 807 16.65 -6.66 12.03
CA GLN A 807 17.89 -7.16 12.61
C GLN A 807 18.42 -6.24 13.71
N PHE A 808 19.31 -6.77 14.55
CA PHE A 808 19.94 -6.03 15.65
C PHE A 808 21.34 -5.54 15.26
N LEU A 809 21.58 -4.25 15.43
CA LEU A 809 22.91 -3.63 15.30
C LEU A 809 23.62 -3.71 16.66
N ASP A 810 24.44 -4.75 16.86
CA ASP A 810 25.07 -5.05 18.16
C ASP A 810 26.09 -3.96 18.56
N THR A 811 26.93 -3.49 17.63
CA THR A 811 28.06 -2.57 17.90
C THR A 811 27.68 -1.15 18.31
N MET A 812 26.45 -0.72 18.02
CA MET A 812 26.00 0.65 18.28
C MET A 812 25.89 0.95 19.79
N PHE A 813 25.41 0.00 20.58
CA PHE A 813 25.07 0.17 22.01
C PHE A 813 26.07 -0.48 22.97
N MET A 814 27.06 -1.20 22.45
CA MET A 814 28.15 -1.71 23.28
C MET A 814 28.94 -0.55 23.90
N ASN A 815 29.44 -0.74 25.12
CA ASN A 815 30.34 0.20 25.79
C ASN A 815 31.74 0.16 25.18
N ASP A 816 32.47 1.28 25.20
CA ASP A 816 33.81 1.38 24.59
C ASP A 816 34.80 0.35 25.15
N MET A 817 34.78 0.14 26.48
CA MET A 817 35.57 -0.91 27.13
C MET A 817 35.20 -2.32 26.67
N TYR A 818 33.90 -2.58 26.48
CA TYR A 818 33.45 -3.89 26.02
C TYR A 818 33.83 -4.13 24.57
N VAL A 819 33.82 -3.11 23.70
CA VAL A 819 34.30 -3.26 22.32
C VAL A 819 35.82 -3.48 22.28
N GLU A 820 36.58 -2.84 23.16
CA GLU A 820 38.02 -3.07 23.25
C GLU A 820 38.36 -4.48 23.76
N ILE A 821 37.65 -4.96 24.79
CA ILE A 821 37.77 -6.36 25.25
C ILE A 821 37.25 -7.34 24.19
N ASP A 822 36.17 -6.99 23.52
CA ASP A 822 35.49 -7.88 22.59
C ASP A 822 36.14 -7.94 21.21
N VAL A 823 37.00 -6.99 20.83
CA VAL A 823 37.64 -7.01 19.51
C VAL A 823 39.17 -6.98 19.60
N ARG A 824 39.75 -6.27 20.58
CA ARG A 824 41.21 -6.02 20.64
C ARG A 824 41.98 -7.02 21.49
N GLN A 825 41.40 -7.57 22.56
CA GLN A 825 42.11 -8.47 23.49
C GLN A 825 42.32 -9.91 22.96
N THR A 826 41.99 -10.16 21.70
CA THR A 826 41.86 -11.49 21.06
C THR A 826 43.17 -12.30 20.93
N PHE A 827 44.35 -11.70 21.09
CA PHE A 827 45.62 -12.42 20.85
C PHE A 827 46.65 -12.27 21.98
N ALA A 828 46.25 -11.67 23.10
CA ALA A 828 47.07 -11.53 24.31
C ALA A 828 46.84 -12.67 25.33
N GLN A 829 46.31 -13.81 24.90
CA GLN A 829 46.22 -15.01 25.75
C GLN A 829 47.63 -15.57 26.01
N THR A 830 47.80 -16.35 27.08
CA THR A 830 48.99 -17.17 27.38
C THR A 830 48.70 -18.65 27.07
N ARG A 831 49.70 -19.53 26.94
CA ARG A 831 49.46 -20.97 26.72
C ARG A 831 48.56 -21.59 27.82
N ASP A 832 48.58 -21.01 29.02
CA ASP A 832 47.84 -21.45 30.21
C ASP A 832 46.49 -20.74 30.42
N SER A 833 45.96 -20.06 29.39
CA SER A 833 44.62 -19.45 29.48
C SER A 833 43.54 -20.55 29.47
N PRO A 834 42.56 -20.54 30.39
CA PRO A 834 41.53 -21.59 30.48
C PRO A 834 40.58 -21.66 29.27
N GLU A 835 40.62 -20.66 28.38
CA GLU A 835 39.75 -20.51 27.20
C GLU A 835 40.57 -20.43 25.89
N ASN A 836 41.40 -21.44 25.60
CA ASN A 836 42.11 -21.50 24.32
C ASN A 836 41.14 -21.91 23.19
N TYR A 837 40.69 -20.93 22.39
CA TYR A 837 39.80 -21.15 21.24
C TYR A 837 40.52 -21.27 19.88
N LEU A 838 41.84 -21.06 19.84
CA LEU A 838 42.69 -21.21 18.65
C LEU A 838 43.55 -22.46 18.73
N LEU A 839 43.81 -23.08 17.58
CA LEU A 839 44.76 -24.19 17.49
C LEU A 839 46.17 -23.72 17.89
N PRO A 840 46.97 -24.55 18.58
CA PRO A 840 48.35 -24.22 18.94
C PRO A 840 49.22 -23.82 17.74
N GLU A 841 49.01 -24.42 16.57
CA GLU A 841 49.71 -24.06 15.33
C GLU A 841 49.37 -22.64 14.86
N VAL A 842 48.09 -22.27 14.88
CA VAL A 842 47.62 -20.91 14.51
C VAL A 842 48.09 -19.88 15.55
N LEU A 843 48.11 -20.28 16.81
CA LEU A 843 48.57 -19.46 17.92
C LEU A 843 50.09 -19.26 17.87
N ASP A 844 50.84 -20.27 17.46
CA ASP A 844 52.28 -20.19 17.18
C ASP A 844 52.53 -19.38 15.89
N ASP A 845 51.71 -19.44 14.85
CA ASP A 845 51.81 -18.53 13.67
C ASP A 845 51.56 -17.05 14.03
N ILE A 846 50.66 -16.79 14.99
CA ILE A 846 50.37 -15.44 15.50
C ILE A 846 51.47 -14.95 16.46
N ARG A 847 52.10 -15.88 17.20
CA ARG A 847 53.11 -15.57 18.24
C ARG A 847 54.57 -15.74 17.81
N SER A 848 54.87 -16.49 16.76
CA SER A 848 56.21 -17.02 16.47
C SER A 848 57.25 -15.91 16.55
N ASN A 849 58.23 -16.17 17.41
CA ASN A 849 59.20 -15.23 17.95
C ASN A 849 59.93 -14.41 16.89
N ALA A 850 60.21 -13.17 17.27
CA ALA A 850 60.92 -12.12 16.56
C ALA A 850 62.37 -12.44 16.10
N GLU A 851 62.81 -13.69 16.01
CA GLU A 851 64.23 -14.00 15.79
C GLU A 851 64.59 -14.74 14.50
N TYR A 852 63.86 -15.74 13.98
CA TYR A 852 64.31 -16.43 12.75
C TYR A 852 63.19 -17.06 11.92
N MET A 853 62.41 -16.24 11.20
CA MET A 853 61.84 -16.47 9.85
C MET A 853 60.79 -15.39 9.54
N ASP A 854 61.03 -14.63 8.46
CA ASP A 854 60.13 -13.69 7.78
C ASP A 854 59.39 -12.61 8.61
N VAL A 855 60.15 -11.59 9.07
CA VAL A 855 59.66 -10.35 9.72
C VAL A 855 58.54 -9.63 8.93
N ARG A 856 58.44 -9.84 7.61
CA ARG A 856 57.37 -9.27 6.77
C ARG A 856 56.01 -9.88 7.06
N TRP A 857 55.96 -11.17 7.42
CA TRP A 857 54.72 -11.93 7.56
C TRP A 857 54.06 -11.69 8.93
N TRP A 858 54.86 -11.63 10.00
CA TRP A 858 54.39 -11.32 11.36
C TRP A 858 53.77 -9.91 11.46
N CYS A 859 54.44 -8.91 10.88
CA CYS A 859 53.90 -7.56 10.78
C CYS A 859 52.58 -7.53 9.99
N ALA A 860 52.43 -8.33 8.94
CA ALA A 860 51.24 -8.35 8.10
C ALA A 860 49.99 -8.91 8.81
N THR A 861 50.14 -9.99 9.59
CA THR A 861 49.02 -10.64 10.32
C THR A 861 48.49 -9.74 11.42
N ARG A 862 49.38 -9.15 12.24
CA ARG A 862 48.99 -8.24 13.32
C ARG A 862 48.42 -6.94 12.79
N TRP A 863 49.01 -6.41 11.71
CA TRP A 863 48.49 -5.24 11.01
C TRP A 863 47.10 -5.47 10.42
N ALA A 864 46.80 -6.65 9.86
CA ALA A 864 45.48 -6.97 9.32
C ALA A 864 44.39 -7.00 10.41
N LEU A 865 44.72 -7.50 11.60
CA LEU A 865 43.82 -7.51 12.77
C LEU A 865 43.62 -6.10 13.35
N ASP A 866 44.70 -5.32 13.48
CA ASP A 866 44.59 -3.91 13.89
C ASP A 866 43.78 -3.09 12.88
N ARG A 867 43.89 -3.40 11.58
CA ARG A 867 43.10 -2.80 10.51
C ARG A 867 41.62 -3.15 10.62
N GLU A 868 41.27 -4.41 10.90
CA GLU A 868 39.88 -4.84 11.15
C GLU A 868 39.30 -4.06 12.34
N TYR A 869 40.04 -3.97 13.44
CA TYR A 869 39.63 -3.23 14.63
C TYR A 869 39.40 -1.74 14.36
N GLN A 870 40.35 -1.07 13.71
CA GLN A 870 40.20 0.33 13.32
C GLN A 870 38.99 0.55 12.41
N ARG A 871 38.73 -0.39 11.50
CA ARG A 871 37.58 -0.34 10.60
C ARG A 871 36.26 -0.47 11.37
N LEU A 872 36.16 -1.40 12.32
CA LEU A 872 34.97 -1.53 13.19
C LEU A 872 34.74 -0.28 14.06
N LEU A 873 35.81 0.36 14.56
CA LEU A 873 35.70 1.64 15.27
C LEU A 873 35.17 2.75 14.35
N SER A 874 35.70 2.85 13.12
CA SER A 874 35.23 3.83 12.14
C SER A 874 33.76 3.62 11.75
N ASP A 875 33.34 2.36 11.59
CA ASP A 875 31.96 2.00 11.30
C ASP A 875 31.02 2.38 12.43
N ARG A 876 31.44 2.16 13.68
CA ARG A 876 30.69 2.54 14.87
C ARG A 876 30.57 4.06 15.01
N GLU A 877 31.64 4.79 14.69
CA GLU A 877 31.62 6.24 14.64
C GLU A 877 30.67 6.74 13.54
N ALA A 878 30.69 6.14 12.36
CA ALA A 878 29.76 6.44 11.27
C ALA A 878 28.30 6.20 11.70
N LEU A 879 27.99 5.08 12.36
CA LEU A 879 26.64 4.82 12.89
C LEU A 879 26.20 5.90 13.90
N ARG A 880 27.06 6.28 14.85
CA ARG A 880 26.73 7.22 15.92
C ARG A 880 26.67 8.68 15.46
N LYS A 881 27.62 9.09 14.61
CA LYS A 881 27.82 10.50 14.23
C LYS A 881 27.24 10.88 12.87
N GLN A 882 27.08 9.93 11.94
CA GLN A 882 26.61 10.22 10.59
C GLN A 882 25.18 9.68 10.37
N VAL A 883 24.95 8.39 10.63
CA VAL A 883 23.67 7.73 10.33
C VAL A 883 22.58 8.08 11.35
N PHE A 884 22.89 8.00 12.65
CA PHE A 884 21.92 8.23 13.74
C PHE A 884 22.17 9.51 14.54
N ALA A 885 22.81 10.51 13.91
CA ALA A 885 23.26 11.74 14.56
C ALA A 885 22.12 12.60 15.17
N HIS A 886 20.93 12.55 14.57
CA HIS A 886 19.80 13.44 14.86
C HIS A 886 18.57 12.75 15.48
N SER A 887 18.59 11.42 15.65
CA SER A 887 17.47 10.73 16.29
C SER A 887 17.54 10.93 17.81
N LEU A 888 16.67 11.81 18.30
CA LEU A 888 16.56 12.21 19.71
C LEU A 888 16.44 11.06 20.72
N VAL A 889 16.14 9.83 20.29
CA VAL A 889 16.35 8.58 21.05
C VAL A 889 16.35 7.40 20.06
N PRO A 890 17.37 6.53 19.97
CA PRO A 890 17.17 5.19 19.47
C PRO A 890 17.16 4.25 20.67
N ASN A 891 16.05 4.17 21.41
CA ASN A 891 15.88 3.16 22.47
C ASN A 891 15.73 1.72 21.89
N SER A 892 16.05 1.53 20.62
CA SER A 892 15.85 0.28 19.89
C SER A 892 17.01 0.03 18.93
N ASN A 893 17.77 -1.04 19.18
CA ASN A 893 18.87 -1.51 18.33
C ASN A 893 18.38 -2.20 17.04
N LYS A 894 17.10 -2.07 16.70
CA LYS A 894 16.43 -2.85 15.66
C LYS A 894 16.26 -2.04 14.38
N TRP A 895 16.84 -2.50 13.29
CA TRP A 895 16.73 -1.89 11.97
C TRP A 895 16.37 -2.92 10.90
N PRO A 896 15.52 -2.58 9.93
CA PRO A 896 15.21 -3.44 8.80
C PRO A 896 16.42 -3.52 7.86
N LEU A 897 16.96 -4.73 7.66
CA LEU A 897 18.09 -5.00 6.77
C LEU A 897 17.84 -6.27 5.95
N PRO A 898 18.37 -6.34 4.71
CA PRO A 898 18.31 -7.57 3.93
C PRO A 898 19.18 -8.66 4.59
N VAL A 899 18.87 -9.92 4.29
CA VAL A 899 19.65 -11.10 4.69
C VAL A 899 19.89 -11.21 6.22
N ASN A 900 19.09 -12.02 6.90
CA ASN A 900 19.24 -12.24 8.35
C ASN A 900 20.51 -13.05 8.70
N LEU A 901 21.59 -12.36 9.06
CA LEU A 901 22.89 -12.96 9.30
C LEU A 901 22.89 -13.93 10.50
N LYS A 902 22.24 -13.56 11.60
CA LYS A 902 22.18 -14.40 12.82
C LYS A 902 21.52 -15.76 12.53
N ARG A 903 20.48 -15.77 11.69
CA ARG A 903 19.79 -17.01 11.29
C ARG A 903 20.65 -17.88 10.40
N ILE A 904 21.32 -17.30 9.40
CA ILE A 904 22.17 -18.08 8.47
C ILE A 904 23.38 -18.66 9.21
N ILE A 905 23.98 -17.92 10.15
CA ILE A 905 25.04 -18.42 11.03
C ILE A 905 24.54 -19.61 11.86
N TRP A 906 23.33 -19.51 12.41
CA TRP A 906 22.74 -20.61 13.18
C TRP A 906 22.47 -21.85 12.30
N ASN A 907 21.99 -21.65 11.07
CA ASN A 907 21.83 -22.72 10.09
C ASN A 907 23.18 -23.37 9.73
N ALA A 908 24.25 -22.58 9.58
CA ALA A 908 25.60 -23.08 9.33
C ALA A 908 26.09 -23.96 10.48
N SER A 909 25.94 -23.49 11.72
CA SER A 909 26.33 -24.21 12.93
C SER A 909 25.57 -25.52 13.11
N LYS A 910 24.30 -25.60 12.71
CA LYS A 910 23.51 -26.84 12.81
C LYS A 910 23.81 -27.81 11.66
N ARG A 911 24.05 -27.31 10.46
CA ARG A 911 24.42 -28.14 9.30
C ARG A 911 25.81 -28.74 9.44
N PHE A 912 26.74 -27.96 9.98
CA PHE A 912 28.12 -28.34 10.25
C PHE A 912 28.36 -28.17 11.76
N PRO A 913 28.05 -29.18 12.58
CA PRO A 913 28.12 -29.08 14.04
C PRO A 913 29.55 -28.71 14.48
N PRO A 914 29.75 -27.58 15.16
CA PRO A 914 31.07 -27.17 15.61
C PRO A 914 31.51 -28.00 16.81
N ARG A 915 32.83 -28.15 16.99
CA ARG A 915 33.40 -28.77 18.20
C ARG A 915 33.29 -27.79 19.36
N MET A 916 32.32 -27.99 20.24
CA MET A 916 32.08 -27.09 21.38
C MET A 916 33.24 -27.06 22.38
N ASP A 917 33.93 -28.20 22.55
CA ASP A 917 35.04 -28.36 23.51
C ASP A 917 36.43 -28.18 22.88
N GLY A 918 36.52 -27.94 21.57
CA GLY A 918 37.78 -27.84 20.83
C GLY A 918 38.07 -26.44 20.26
N PRO A 919 39.34 -26.17 19.90
CA PRO A 919 39.69 -24.96 19.15
C PRO A 919 39.10 -24.99 17.73
N SER A 920 38.89 -23.81 17.15
CA SER A 920 38.43 -23.68 15.75
C SER A 920 39.58 -24.00 14.77
N ASP A 921 39.22 -24.60 13.63
CA ASP A 921 40.13 -24.90 12.52
C ASP A 921 40.42 -23.67 11.63
N LEU A 922 39.78 -22.52 11.88
CA LEU A 922 39.89 -21.33 11.04
C LEU A 922 41.07 -20.44 11.43
N HIS A 923 41.80 -19.95 10.42
CA HIS A 923 42.81 -18.91 10.60
C HIS A 923 42.18 -17.49 10.52
N PRO A 924 42.32 -16.62 11.54
CA PRO A 924 41.68 -15.30 11.58
C PRO A 924 41.94 -14.41 10.35
N VAL A 925 43.19 -14.35 9.88
CA VAL A 925 43.57 -13.48 8.76
C VAL A 925 43.34 -14.12 7.37
N LYS A 926 43.89 -15.33 7.13
CA LYS A 926 43.80 -16.01 5.84
C LYS A 926 42.37 -16.40 5.46
N ASP A 927 41.60 -16.90 6.42
CA ASP A 927 40.30 -17.51 6.12
C ASP A 927 39.14 -16.56 6.39
N VAL A 928 39.20 -15.75 7.46
CA VAL A 928 38.07 -14.88 7.86
C VAL A 928 38.17 -13.49 7.24
N ILE A 929 39.18 -12.70 7.58
CA ILE A 929 39.28 -11.28 7.13
C ILE A 929 39.35 -11.19 5.61
N ALA A 930 40.22 -11.97 4.97
CA ALA A 930 40.37 -11.95 3.51
C ALA A 930 39.06 -12.30 2.79
N ALA A 931 38.33 -13.31 3.28
CA ALA A 931 37.08 -13.75 2.68
C ALA A 931 35.91 -12.78 2.93
N VAL A 932 35.87 -12.09 4.08
CA VAL A 932 34.88 -11.02 4.33
C VAL A 932 35.14 -9.82 3.42
N GLU A 933 36.40 -9.43 3.21
CA GLU A 933 36.76 -8.36 2.27
C GLU A 933 36.43 -8.74 0.82
N GLU A 934 36.69 -9.99 0.44
CA GLU A 934 36.30 -10.50 -0.88
C GLU A 934 34.78 -10.52 -1.06
N LEU A 935 34.02 -10.96 -0.04
CA LEU A 935 32.57 -10.93 -0.06
C LEU A 935 32.07 -9.49 -0.21
N ALA A 936 32.61 -8.53 0.55
CA ALA A 936 32.24 -7.12 0.46
C ALA A 936 32.41 -6.58 -0.97
N GLY A 937 33.47 -6.98 -1.68
CA GLY A 937 33.68 -6.62 -3.09
C GLY A 937 32.70 -7.29 -4.07
N ARG A 938 32.20 -8.49 -3.75
CA ARG A 938 31.23 -9.24 -4.59
C ARG A 938 29.78 -8.76 -4.41
N LEU A 939 29.48 -8.00 -3.36
CA LEU A 939 28.15 -7.49 -3.05
C LEU A 939 27.90 -6.17 -3.79
N THR A 940 27.46 -6.26 -5.05
CA THR A 940 27.21 -5.12 -5.93
C THR A 940 25.71 -4.85 -6.09
N VAL A 941 25.27 -3.60 -5.87
CA VAL A 941 23.90 -3.10 -6.12
C VAL A 941 23.88 -2.23 -7.37
N VAL A 942 24.79 -1.25 -7.44
CA VAL A 942 25.01 -0.36 -8.58
C VAL A 942 26.19 -0.89 -9.40
N PRO A 943 25.95 -1.42 -10.62
CA PRO A 943 27.03 -1.84 -11.49
C PRO A 943 27.72 -0.61 -12.11
N GLY A 944 29.05 -0.55 -12.03
CA GLY A 944 29.83 0.49 -12.72
C GLY A 944 31.25 0.65 -12.17
N THR A 945 32.16 1.11 -13.02
CA THR A 945 33.56 1.40 -12.64
C THR A 945 33.83 2.89 -12.42
N ASP A 946 32.86 3.74 -12.78
CA ASP A 946 32.98 5.19 -12.71
C ASP A 946 33.06 5.67 -11.25
N PRO A 947 33.75 6.79 -10.96
CA PRO A 947 33.86 7.32 -9.61
C PRO A 947 32.50 7.53 -8.92
N ILE A 948 31.51 8.02 -9.67
CA ILE A 948 30.14 8.24 -9.17
C ILE A 948 29.45 6.91 -8.84
N ALA A 949 29.62 5.90 -9.70
CA ALA A 949 29.02 4.59 -9.48
C ALA A 949 29.63 3.89 -8.26
N ARG A 950 30.95 4.04 -8.05
CA ARG A 950 31.63 3.52 -6.85
C ARG A 950 31.14 4.20 -5.58
N GLU A 951 31.02 5.53 -5.59
CA GLU A 951 30.50 6.29 -4.45
C GLU A 951 29.04 5.90 -4.15
N ALA A 952 28.20 5.79 -5.18
CA ALA A 952 26.81 5.34 -5.04
C ALA A 952 26.72 3.92 -4.46
N GLN A 953 27.60 3.02 -4.90
CA GLN A 953 27.68 1.64 -4.41
C GLN A 953 28.14 1.55 -2.96
N GLU A 954 29.15 2.34 -2.58
CA GLU A 954 29.64 2.42 -1.20
C GLU A 954 28.55 2.95 -0.28
N ASN A 955 27.82 3.98 -0.70
CA ASN A 955 26.72 4.56 0.06
C ASN A 955 25.52 3.62 0.21
N SER A 956 25.12 2.93 -0.87
CA SER A 956 23.94 2.04 -0.84
C SER A 956 24.16 0.81 0.05
N THR A 957 25.39 0.31 0.14
CA THR A 957 25.71 -0.90 0.92
C THR A 957 26.31 -0.60 2.29
N LEU A 958 26.57 0.66 2.63
CA LEU A 958 27.26 1.08 3.86
C LEU A 958 26.68 0.40 5.11
N LEU A 959 25.37 0.52 5.34
CA LEU A 959 24.71 0.00 6.54
C LEU A 959 24.78 -1.54 6.62
N PHE A 960 24.57 -2.22 5.48
CA PHE A 960 24.68 -3.67 5.40
C PHE A 960 26.12 -4.15 5.63
N LEU A 961 27.12 -3.48 5.05
CA LEU A 961 28.53 -3.82 5.23
C LEU A 961 29.01 -3.58 6.65
N ILE A 962 28.49 -2.57 7.35
CA ILE A 962 28.77 -2.36 8.79
C ILE A 962 28.21 -3.54 9.60
N GLN A 963 26.98 -3.98 9.30
CA GLN A 963 26.38 -5.13 9.97
C GLN A 963 27.13 -6.43 9.65
N LEU A 964 27.54 -6.64 8.39
CA LEU A 964 28.31 -7.79 7.95
C LEU A 964 29.66 -7.88 8.69
N ARG A 965 30.40 -6.77 8.73
CA ARG A 965 31.71 -6.70 9.44
C ARG A 965 31.55 -6.88 10.94
N SER A 966 30.52 -6.30 11.55
CA SER A 966 30.31 -6.42 13.00
C SER A 966 29.86 -7.82 13.45
N THR A 967 29.17 -8.56 12.58
CA THR A 967 28.72 -9.92 12.87
C THR A 967 29.78 -10.96 12.52
N LEU A 968 30.48 -10.81 11.39
CA LEU A 968 31.53 -11.71 10.93
C LEU A 968 32.94 -11.28 11.37
N ALA A 969 33.05 -10.52 12.46
CA ALA A 969 34.34 -10.16 13.03
C ALA A 969 35.12 -11.43 13.40
N SER A 970 36.43 -11.43 13.15
CA SER A 970 37.30 -12.59 13.32
C SER A 970 37.13 -13.29 14.67
N LYS A 971 37.06 -12.53 15.77
CA LYS A 971 36.81 -13.08 17.11
C LYS A 971 35.43 -13.74 17.23
N ARG A 972 34.36 -13.10 16.78
CA ARG A 972 32.99 -13.63 16.93
C ARG A 972 32.83 -14.94 16.17
N VAL A 973 33.39 -15.02 14.96
CA VAL A 973 33.39 -16.22 14.12
C VAL A 973 34.08 -17.40 14.81
N ILE A 974 35.22 -17.15 15.46
CA ILE A 974 36.06 -18.19 16.06
C ILE A 974 35.62 -18.54 17.48
N HIS A 975 35.28 -17.55 18.30
CA HIS A 975 34.96 -17.71 19.72
C HIS A 975 33.46 -17.94 19.98
N GLU A 976 32.59 -17.08 19.44
CA GLU A 976 31.14 -17.17 19.70
C GLU A 976 30.48 -18.24 18.86
N PHE A 977 30.72 -18.23 17.54
CA PHE A 977 30.05 -19.13 16.59
C PHE A 977 30.81 -20.43 16.34
N LYS A 978 32.12 -20.45 16.63
CA LYS A 978 33.04 -21.59 16.43
C LYS A 978 32.90 -22.24 15.05
N LEU A 979 32.83 -21.43 13.99
CA LEU A 979 32.67 -21.95 12.63
C LEU A 979 33.89 -22.78 12.19
N THR A 980 33.64 -23.75 11.32
CA THR A 980 34.65 -24.62 10.68
C THR A 980 35.04 -24.11 9.29
N SER A 981 36.16 -24.59 8.75
CA SER A 981 36.65 -24.29 7.40
C SER A 981 35.68 -24.66 6.28
N GLU A 982 34.78 -25.62 6.50
CA GLU A 982 33.71 -25.97 5.56
C GLU A 982 32.46 -25.07 5.72
N SER A 983 32.10 -24.74 6.96
CA SER A 983 30.88 -23.99 7.27
C SER A 983 30.97 -22.52 6.86
N PHE A 984 32.16 -21.92 6.93
CA PHE A 984 32.36 -20.50 6.70
C PHE A 984 32.23 -20.11 5.21
N PRO A 985 32.86 -20.82 4.24
CA PRO A 985 32.60 -20.59 2.82
C PRO A 985 31.13 -20.80 2.43
N TRP A 986 30.46 -21.81 3.02
CA TRP A 986 29.02 -22.03 2.79
C TRP A 986 28.18 -20.83 3.24
N LEU A 987 28.46 -20.29 4.43
CA LEU A 987 27.81 -19.09 4.96
C LEU A 987 27.98 -17.89 4.02
N LEU A 988 29.21 -17.62 3.54
CA LEU A 988 29.46 -16.51 2.63
C LEU A 988 28.73 -16.68 1.28
N GLY A 989 28.68 -17.91 0.76
CA GLY A 989 27.93 -18.24 -0.45
C GLY A 989 26.43 -17.98 -0.31
N GLU A 990 25.83 -18.37 0.81
CA GLU A 990 24.41 -18.12 1.11
C GLU A 990 24.10 -16.63 1.29
N ILE A 991 24.97 -15.88 1.97
CA ILE A 991 24.81 -14.42 2.11
C ILE A 991 24.81 -13.78 0.72
N GLN A 992 25.74 -14.15 -0.15
CA GLN A 992 25.82 -13.61 -1.50
C GLN A 992 24.56 -13.94 -2.33
N ALA A 993 24.09 -15.18 -2.28
CA ALA A 993 22.92 -15.63 -3.02
C ALA A 993 21.66 -14.87 -2.58
N ARG A 994 21.41 -14.79 -1.27
CA ARG A 994 20.23 -14.10 -0.71
C ARG A 994 20.28 -12.59 -0.91
N PHE A 995 21.47 -11.99 -0.85
CA PHE A 995 21.63 -10.56 -1.14
C PHE A 995 21.22 -10.24 -2.57
N LYS A 996 21.67 -11.03 -3.56
CA LYS A 996 21.27 -10.85 -4.97
C LYS A 996 19.79 -11.10 -5.21
N GLN A 997 19.19 -12.06 -4.50
CA GLN A 997 17.75 -12.34 -4.58
C GLN A 997 16.89 -11.20 -3.99
N GLY A 998 17.42 -10.44 -3.03
CA GLY A 998 16.71 -9.34 -2.39
C GLY A 998 16.70 -8.03 -3.16
N LEU A 999 17.44 -7.92 -4.27
CA LEU A 999 17.50 -6.70 -5.07
C LEU A 999 16.16 -6.42 -5.75
N ALA A 1000 15.79 -5.14 -5.82
CA ALA A 1000 14.57 -4.72 -6.49
C ALA A 1000 14.63 -5.01 -8.00
N HIS A 1001 13.52 -5.55 -8.53
CA HIS A 1001 13.46 -5.91 -9.94
C HIS A 1001 13.14 -4.69 -10.81
N PRO A 1002 13.90 -4.45 -11.90
CA PRO A 1002 13.53 -3.43 -12.89
C PRO A 1002 12.14 -3.69 -13.48
N GLY A 1003 11.37 -2.64 -13.69
CA GLY A 1003 9.97 -2.74 -14.14
C GLY A 1003 8.95 -2.78 -13.00
N GLU A 1004 9.40 -2.82 -11.74
CA GLU A 1004 8.49 -2.75 -10.60
C GLU A 1004 7.79 -1.38 -10.51
N MET A 1005 6.46 -1.42 -10.41
CA MET A 1005 5.61 -0.26 -10.27
C MET A 1005 5.59 0.22 -8.81
N VAL A 1006 6.72 0.76 -8.36
CA VAL A 1006 6.95 1.18 -6.96
C VAL A 1006 6.05 2.33 -6.54
N GLY A 1007 5.64 3.21 -7.47
CA GLY A 1007 4.72 4.31 -7.19
C GLY A 1007 3.35 3.84 -6.70
N PRO A 1008 2.63 3.00 -7.46
CA PRO A 1008 1.40 2.35 -6.99
C PRO A 1008 1.57 1.56 -5.69
N ILE A 1009 2.68 0.84 -5.52
CA ILE A 1009 2.95 0.05 -4.30
C ILE A 1009 3.08 0.97 -3.08
N ALA A 1010 3.86 2.05 -3.19
CA ALA A 1010 4.00 3.06 -2.14
C ALA A 1010 2.66 3.75 -1.85
N ALA A 1011 1.91 4.13 -2.89
CA ALA A 1011 0.60 4.77 -2.77
C ALA A 1011 -0.46 3.92 -2.06
N GLN A 1012 -0.38 2.60 -2.20
CA GLN A 1012 -1.26 1.64 -1.51
C GLN A 1012 -0.79 1.28 -0.11
N SER A 1013 0.52 1.44 0.15
CA SER A 1013 1.15 1.11 1.42
C SER A 1013 0.95 2.20 2.47
N ILE A 1014 0.87 3.46 2.02
CA ILE A 1014 0.47 4.65 2.79
C ILE A 1014 -1.04 4.69 2.94
#